data_AF-A0AAE0S2F9-F1
#
_entry.id   AF-A0AAE0S2F9-F1
#
_cell.length_a   1.000
_cell.length_b   1.000
_cell.length_c   1.000
_cell.angle_alpha   90.00
_cell.angle_beta   90.00
_cell.angle_gamma   90.00
#
_symmetry.space_group_name_H-M   'P 1'
#
loop_
_entity.id
_entity.type
_entity.pdbx_description
1 polymer ?
#
loop_
_entity_poly.entity_id
_entity_poly.type
_entity_poly.pdbx_seq_one_letter_code
_entity_poly.pdbx_strand_id
1 'polypeptide(L)'
;MKNLVKIFAFLFITLTVFACANKKARKPAEPAVIEEKKHPAPTQPVSQEEEAPQLLEVSANQLFASDDLPLQSLKDAIAMSRRYLKKPSIQSEVFRYGEYSYNAQEVLFSYDLFEKILDGYQDKKTFLKNLNDNFLILKSPGSADNQSVLFTGYYEPVARASLKKDGLYNIPAHGLPGDLSVLSLETFRPDLVGRTIIYRNEGGNIVPYYSREEITRKNSLEGKSDVIAWFKDPVDLFFMQIQGSGIVQLPDGEMIRLGYAGSNGRPYTSIGRHLIEKGALNSEEVTMQTIRKYLAENPAEVDKILSINESYTFFTRQDMKEGPFGSLNVPLTPERSIATDALLFPKAMLGFVTTEIPDCDQSGTCKGTKPISRFVVNQDTGGAIKGFGRADIFWGRGEYAAGVAGQMKYYGDLYIIVAKKEFAGLLLLTACSPGLTYDKALSAESCAAEKGIWYAEKCWKPYDDRSVADSDVERFAEERIQALRSTKLMLNGKSYSYEQVSLDISAGEEIITVKFDSGNMQVVVNPQAATLMLLQNDTANPSGSRVLSEDTIDVKEISGALEFKGSISAANEDKSYDIAFTVSEDMLRIGTTRVWADGATAYLEGIPGIITYVQVRDILKQHPEVRKLVIREVKGGFNDPINFNTADLSAGAVFRHIYLLRL
;
A
#
# COMPACT_ATOMS: atom_id res chain seq x y z
N MET A 1 85.30 44.89 7.80
CA MET A 1 85.90 45.31 6.52
C MET A 1 84.75 45.40 5.53
N LYS A 2 84.27 46.59 5.21
CA LYS A 2 84.92 47.55 4.28
C LYS A 2 85.04 46.93 2.89
N ASN A 3 84.05 47.17 2.03
CA ASN A 3 84.19 48.06 0.88
C ASN A 3 82.98 47.86 -0.06
N LEU A 4 82.13 48.87 -0.21
CA LEU A 4 82.31 49.96 -1.16
C LEU A 4 81.75 49.58 -2.55
N VAL A 5 80.43 49.67 -2.69
CA VAL A 5 79.83 50.29 -3.88
C VAL A 5 78.88 51.38 -3.40
N LYS A 6 79.48 52.36 -2.73
CA LYS A 6 79.12 53.76 -2.95
C LYS A 6 79.65 54.08 -4.34
N ILE A 7 78.84 54.67 -5.21
CA ILE A 7 79.10 56.04 -5.66
C ILE A 7 77.72 56.69 -5.75
N PHE A 8 77.46 57.42 -4.68
CA PHE A 8 76.48 58.48 -4.60
C PHE A 8 76.92 59.62 -5.54
N ALA A 9 75.94 60.25 -6.17
CA ALA A 9 75.93 61.66 -6.52
C ALA A 9 76.93 62.17 -7.59
N PHE A 10 76.48 62.11 -8.84
CA PHE A 10 76.58 63.23 -9.78
C PHE A 10 75.13 63.65 -10.06
N LEU A 11 74.47 64.36 -9.15
CA LEU A 11 74.34 65.82 -9.13
C LEU A 11 74.33 66.48 -10.53
N PHE A 12 73.15 67.02 -10.86
CA PHE A 12 72.91 68.20 -11.69
C PHE A 12 72.94 68.05 -13.22
N ILE A 13 71.92 68.71 -13.82
CA ILE A 13 71.80 69.15 -15.23
C ILE A 13 71.17 68.06 -16.15
N THR A 14 70.05 68.23 -16.84
CA THR A 14 69.05 69.30 -17.03
C THR A 14 67.87 68.69 -17.82
N LEU A 15 66.64 69.11 -17.46
CA LEU A 15 65.47 69.44 -18.31
C LEU A 15 65.01 68.47 -19.43
N THR A 16 63.88 67.77 -19.27
CA THR A 16 62.46 68.17 -19.56
C THR A 16 62.00 67.86 -20.97
N VAL A 17 60.90 67.10 -21.09
CA VAL A 17 59.68 67.39 -21.90
C VAL A 17 58.73 66.17 -21.78
N PHE A 18 57.59 66.38 -21.11
CA PHE A 18 56.31 65.64 -21.12
C PHE A 18 56.29 64.18 -20.60
N ALA A 19 55.41 63.76 -19.67
CA ALA A 19 54.10 64.26 -19.28
C ALA A 19 53.81 64.01 -17.78
N CYS A 20 53.32 65.05 -17.12
CA CYS A 20 52.91 65.08 -15.73
C CYS A 20 51.44 65.55 -15.70
N ALA A 21 50.50 64.74 -15.19
CA ALA A 21 49.26 65.23 -14.60
C ALA A 21 48.54 64.13 -13.79
N ASN A 22 48.53 64.37 -12.47
CA ASN A 22 47.53 63.96 -11.47
C ASN A 22 47.38 62.50 -11.04
N LYS A 23 48.17 62.12 -10.02
CA LYS A 23 47.69 61.33 -8.87
C LYS A 23 47.64 62.24 -7.64
N LYS A 24 46.49 62.33 -6.97
CA LYS A 24 46.35 62.91 -5.62
C LYS A 24 45.66 61.90 -4.70
N ALA A 25 46.27 61.71 -3.54
CA ALA A 25 45.80 60.90 -2.43
C ALA A 25 44.76 61.66 -1.56
N ARG A 26 43.89 60.93 -0.84
CA ARG A 26 43.16 61.44 0.33
C ARG A 26 43.14 60.41 1.48
N LYS A 27 43.13 60.99 2.68
CA LYS A 27 43.20 60.45 4.06
C LYS A 27 41.88 59.78 4.53
N PRO A 28 41.88 59.08 5.69
CA PRO A 28 40.85 58.10 6.07
C PRO A 28 39.59 58.73 6.70
N ALA A 29 38.44 58.07 6.54
CA ALA A 29 37.15 58.47 7.11
C ALA A 29 36.50 57.33 7.93
N GLU A 30 35.72 57.75 8.94
CA GLU A 30 34.97 57.02 9.97
C GLU A 30 34.08 55.86 9.50
N PRO A 31 33.69 54.94 10.41
CA PRO A 31 32.86 53.79 10.07
C PRO A 31 31.42 54.21 9.76
N ALA A 32 31.00 54.01 8.51
CA ALA A 32 29.64 54.23 8.07
C ALA A 32 28.73 53.05 8.48
N VAL A 33 27.61 53.42 9.10
CA VAL A 33 26.42 52.59 9.34
C VAL A 33 25.93 52.00 8.01
N ILE A 34 25.76 50.69 7.95
CA ILE A 34 25.17 50.01 6.79
C ILE A 34 23.65 50.12 6.94
N GLU A 35 23.03 50.96 6.10
CA GLU A 35 21.58 50.95 5.91
C GLU A 35 21.13 49.63 5.29
N GLU A 36 20.22 48.92 5.96
CA GLU A 36 19.47 47.81 5.40
C GLU A 36 18.69 48.29 4.18
N LYS A 37 19.06 47.79 3.00
CA LYS A 37 18.17 47.81 1.84
C LYS A 37 16.94 46.98 2.19
N LYS A 38 15.81 47.66 2.47
CA LYS A 38 14.48 47.05 2.49
C LYS A 38 14.27 46.31 1.18
N HIS A 39 14.35 44.99 1.24
CA HIS A 39 13.84 44.14 0.17
C HIS A 39 12.34 44.44 0.01
N PRO A 40 11.82 44.54 -1.23
CA PRO A 40 10.38 44.48 -1.41
C PRO A 40 9.87 43.21 -0.73
N ALA A 41 8.79 43.33 0.04
CA ALA A 41 8.19 42.20 0.73
C ALA A 41 8.04 41.04 -0.26
N PRO A 42 8.42 39.80 0.10
CA PRO A 42 8.19 38.65 -0.75
C PRO A 42 6.72 38.65 -1.09
N THR A 43 6.41 38.76 -2.39
CA THR A 43 5.10 38.39 -2.89
C THR A 43 4.88 37.00 -2.35
N GLN A 44 3.85 36.83 -1.51
CA GLN A 44 3.47 35.50 -1.05
C GLN A 44 3.41 34.63 -2.29
N PRO A 45 4.17 33.51 -2.38
CA PRO A 45 3.84 32.54 -3.39
C PRO A 45 2.39 32.17 -3.07
N VAL A 46 1.50 32.42 -4.03
CA VAL A 46 0.22 31.73 -4.06
C VAL A 46 0.61 30.28 -4.29
N SER A 47 0.98 29.58 -3.22
CA SER A 47 1.02 28.13 -3.21
C SER A 47 -0.44 27.72 -3.23
N GLN A 48 -1.00 27.64 -4.43
CA GLN A 48 -1.81 26.48 -4.68
C GLN A 48 -0.87 25.31 -4.39
N GLU A 49 -1.02 24.69 -3.22
CA GLU A 49 -0.61 23.31 -3.06
C GLU A 49 -1.32 22.58 -4.19
N GLU A 50 -0.63 22.33 -5.30
CA GLU A 50 -1.06 21.28 -6.21
C GLU A 50 -1.13 20.04 -5.35
N GLU A 51 -2.35 19.59 -5.06
CA GLU A 51 -2.58 18.32 -4.38
C GLU A 51 -1.72 17.27 -5.08
N ALA A 52 -0.91 16.55 -4.29
CA ALA A 52 -0.07 15.50 -4.83
C ALA A 52 -0.96 14.56 -5.68
N PRO A 53 -0.55 14.19 -6.90
CA PRO A 53 -1.39 13.39 -7.79
C PRO A 53 -1.84 12.13 -7.06
N GLN A 54 -3.16 11.90 -7.03
CA GLN A 54 -3.76 10.73 -6.38
C GLN A 54 -4.48 9.85 -7.39
N LEU A 55 -4.71 8.60 -7.00
CA LEU A 55 -5.57 7.68 -7.73
C LEU A 55 -7.01 8.24 -7.77
N LEU A 56 -7.62 8.23 -8.96
CA LEU A 56 -8.91 8.88 -9.20
C LEU A 56 -10.03 7.84 -9.22
N GLU A 57 -11.06 7.98 -8.38
CA GLU A 57 -12.22 7.10 -8.46
C GLU A 57 -12.98 7.30 -9.77
N VAL A 58 -13.30 6.19 -10.45
CA VAL A 58 -13.98 6.18 -11.74
C VAL A 58 -15.04 5.08 -11.80
N SER A 59 -16.01 5.24 -12.70
CA SER A 59 -16.96 4.17 -13.01
C SER A 59 -16.33 3.10 -13.90
N ALA A 60 -16.75 1.84 -13.74
CA ALA A 60 -16.41 0.71 -14.60
C ALA A 60 -16.75 0.96 -16.08
N ASN A 61 -17.66 1.89 -16.39
CA ASN A 61 -17.97 2.28 -17.76
C ASN A 61 -16.77 2.90 -18.50
N GLN A 62 -15.75 3.37 -17.77
CA GLN A 62 -14.49 3.83 -18.35
C GLN A 62 -13.55 2.68 -18.73
N LEU A 63 -13.79 1.45 -18.26
CA LEU A 63 -13.03 0.27 -18.67
C LEU A 63 -13.42 -0.16 -20.09
N PHE A 64 -12.43 -0.55 -20.89
CA PHE A 64 -12.69 -1.22 -22.16
C PHE A 64 -13.16 -2.65 -21.89
N ALA A 65 -14.37 -3.01 -22.33
CA ALA A 65 -15.07 -4.16 -21.76
C ALA A 65 -14.79 -5.52 -22.42
N SER A 66 -13.59 -5.71 -22.95
CA SER A 66 -13.11 -7.00 -23.40
C SER A 66 -11.68 -7.20 -22.94
N ASP A 67 -11.40 -8.40 -22.47
CA ASP A 67 -10.05 -8.88 -22.28
C ASP A 67 -9.57 -9.51 -23.59
N ASP A 68 -8.45 -9.04 -24.12
CA ASP A 68 -7.90 -9.52 -25.40
C ASP A 68 -7.07 -10.81 -25.26
N LEU A 69 -6.96 -11.36 -24.06
CA LEU A 69 -6.24 -12.59 -23.75
C LEU A 69 -7.18 -13.69 -23.22
N PRO A 70 -6.77 -14.98 -23.30
CA PRO A 70 -7.58 -16.08 -22.80
C PRO A 70 -7.88 -15.97 -21.30
N LEU A 71 -9.11 -16.26 -20.88
CA LEU A 71 -9.55 -16.22 -19.48
C LEU A 71 -8.66 -17.07 -18.56
N GLN A 72 -8.17 -18.22 -19.03
CA GLN A 72 -7.30 -19.09 -18.22
C GLN A 72 -6.02 -18.36 -17.78
N SER A 73 -5.40 -17.57 -18.66
CA SER A 73 -4.20 -16.81 -18.31
C SER A 73 -4.46 -15.79 -17.19
N LEU A 74 -5.67 -15.21 -17.14
CA LEU A 74 -6.06 -14.33 -16.05
C LEU A 74 -6.22 -15.10 -14.74
N LYS A 75 -6.85 -16.28 -14.77
CA LYS A 75 -7.00 -17.15 -13.59
C LYS A 75 -5.64 -17.59 -13.05
N ASP A 76 -4.70 -17.96 -13.93
CA ASP A 76 -3.34 -18.33 -13.53
C ASP A 76 -2.61 -17.16 -12.85
N ALA A 77 -2.74 -15.96 -13.40
CA ALA A 77 -2.18 -14.73 -12.83
C ALA A 77 -2.80 -14.40 -11.45
N ILE A 78 -4.13 -14.50 -11.32
CA ILE A 78 -4.85 -14.31 -10.05
C ILE A 78 -4.37 -15.32 -9.02
N ALA A 79 -4.21 -16.59 -9.39
CA ALA A 79 -3.74 -17.63 -8.47
C ALA A 79 -2.37 -17.29 -7.86
N MET A 80 -1.47 -16.67 -8.62
CA MET A 80 -0.17 -16.22 -8.11
C MET A 80 -0.30 -15.05 -7.12
N SER A 81 -1.16 -14.07 -7.39
CA SER A 81 -1.46 -12.99 -6.44
C SER A 81 -2.08 -13.52 -5.15
N ARG A 82 -3.00 -14.49 -5.25
CA ARG A 82 -3.60 -15.15 -4.08
C ARG A 82 -2.58 -15.97 -3.29
N ARG A 83 -1.62 -16.63 -3.96
CA ARG A 83 -0.50 -17.34 -3.30
C ARG A 83 0.37 -16.37 -2.48
N TYR A 84 0.63 -15.16 -2.99
CA TYR A 84 1.32 -14.11 -2.24
C TYR A 84 0.53 -13.67 -1.01
N LEU A 85 -0.74 -13.30 -1.21
CA LEU A 85 -1.59 -12.75 -0.14
C LEU A 85 -1.88 -13.75 0.98
N LYS A 86 -1.75 -15.07 0.75
CA LYS A 86 -1.91 -16.12 1.77
C LYS A 86 -0.66 -16.37 2.63
N LYS A 87 0.48 -15.73 2.33
CA LYS A 87 1.72 -15.90 3.11
C LYS A 87 1.53 -15.34 4.53
N PRO A 88 1.96 -16.05 5.59
CA PRO A 88 1.83 -15.56 6.98
C PRO A 88 2.47 -14.19 7.20
N SER A 89 3.65 -13.95 6.60
CA SER A 89 4.37 -12.67 6.68
C SER A 89 3.63 -11.49 6.04
N ILE A 90 2.60 -11.74 5.24
CA ILE A 90 1.85 -10.73 4.51
C ILE A 90 0.53 -10.40 5.22
N GLN A 91 0.09 -11.21 6.20
CA GLN A 91 -1.20 -11.00 6.87
C GLN A 91 -1.28 -9.68 7.64
N SER A 92 -0.14 -9.15 8.10
CA SER A 92 -0.04 -7.87 8.79
C SER A 92 0.26 -6.69 7.86
N GLU A 93 0.39 -6.91 6.55
CA GLU A 93 0.66 -5.84 5.58
C GLU A 93 -0.61 -5.04 5.28
N VAL A 94 -0.46 -3.71 5.15
CA VAL A 94 -1.53 -2.80 4.74
C VAL A 94 -1.35 -2.43 3.28
N PHE A 95 -2.39 -2.69 2.47
CA PHE A 95 -2.46 -2.39 1.06
C PHE A 95 -3.24 -1.09 0.85
N ARG A 96 -2.57 -0.07 0.33
CA ARG A 96 -3.17 1.25 0.11
C ARG A 96 -3.67 1.42 -1.32
N TYR A 97 -4.97 1.66 -1.47
CA TYR A 97 -5.67 1.95 -2.71
C TYR A 97 -6.12 3.41 -2.66
N GLY A 98 -5.21 4.34 -2.93
CA GLY A 98 -5.46 5.77 -2.71
C GLY A 98 -5.60 6.05 -1.22
N GLU A 99 -6.69 6.70 -0.82
CA GLU A 99 -7.00 6.96 0.59
C GLU A 99 -7.53 5.71 1.34
N TYR A 100 -7.92 4.66 0.61
CA TYR A 100 -8.46 3.45 1.19
C TYR A 100 -7.35 2.48 1.61
N SER A 101 -7.46 1.92 2.81
CA SER A 101 -6.55 0.90 3.32
C SER A 101 -7.25 -0.46 3.42
N TYR A 102 -6.58 -1.49 2.94
CA TYR A 102 -7.04 -2.88 2.95
C TYR A 102 -6.01 -3.79 3.63
N ASN A 103 -6.43 -4.83 4.33
CA ASN A 103 -5.57 -5.92 4.77
C ASN A 103 -5.51 -7.05 3.72
N ALA A 104 -4.60 -8.01 3.91
CA ALA A 104 -4.40 -9.11 2.96
C ALA A 104 -5.67 -9.95 2.71
N GLN A 105 -6.52 -10.16 3.73
CA GLN A 105 -7.75 -10.94 3.62
C GLN A 105 -8.81 -10.20 2.80
N GLU A 106 -8.96 -8.89 3.00
CA GLU A 106 -9.88 -8.07 2.21
C GLU A 106 -9.48 -8.05 0.72
N VAL A 107 -8.17 -8.02 0.42
CA VAL A 107 -7.69 -8.13 -0.98
C VAL A 107 -7.92 -9.54 -1.53
N LEU A 108 -7.74 -10.60 -0.73
CA LEU A 108 -8.09 -11.98 -1.13
C LEU A 108 -9.57 -12.12 -1.47
N PHE A 109 -10.45 -11.55 -0.63
CA PHE A 109 -11.89 -11.51 -0.91
C PHE A 109 -12.19 -10.81 -2.23
N SER A 110 -11.52 -9.69 -2.49
CA SER A 110 -11.69 -8.96 -3.74
C SER A 110 -11.42 -9.85 -4.96
N TYR A 111 -10.38 -10.69 -4.90
CA TYR A 111 -10.14 -11.69 -5.96
C TYR A 111 -11.23 -12.75 -6.03
N ASP A 112 -11.69 -13.29 -4.90
CA ASP A 112 -12.78 -14.29 -4.87
C ASP A 112 -14.09 -13.74 -5.47
N LEU A 113 -14.43 -12.49 -5.16
CA LEU A 113 -15.60 -11.83 -5.72
C LEU A 113 -15.44 -11.57 -7.22
N PHE A 114 -14.25 -11.16 -7.65
CA PHE A 114 -13.96 -10.89 -9.05
C PHE A 114 -14.03 -12.17 -9.89
N GLU A 115 -13.42 -13.26 -9.43
CA GLU A 115 -13.49 -14.57 -10.11
C GLU A 115 -14.93 -15.09 -10.19
N LYS A 116 -15.76 -14.90 -9.16
CA LYS A 116 -17.19 -15.26 -9.21
C LYS A 116 -17.96 -14.47 -10.27
N ILE A 117 -17.67 -13.16 -10.41
CA ILE A 117 -18.30 -12.33 -11.45
C ILE A 117 -17.79 -12.73 -12.83
N LEU A 118 -16.52 -13.10 -12.97
CA LEU A 118 -15.95 -13.64 -14.21
C LEU A 118 -16.60 -14.98 -14.61
N ASP A 119 -16.79 -15.90 -13.66
CA ASP A 119 -17.41 -17.21 -13.93
C ASP A 119 -18.90 -17.06 -14.29
N GLY A 120 -19.56 -16.04 -13.75
CA GLY A 120 -20.93 -15.65 -14.09
C GLY A 120 -21.05 -14.73 -15.30
N TYR A 121 -19.97 -14.50 -16.07
CA TYR A 121 -19.98 -13.57 -17.21
C TYR A 121 -20.95 -14.05 -18.29
N GLN A 122 -21.97 -13.23 -18.57
CA GLN A 122 -22.94 -13.49 -19.64
C GLN A 122 -22.84 -12.46 -20.76
N ASP A 123 -22.82 -11.18 -20.39
CA ASP A 123 -22.73 -10.07 -21.32
C ASP A 123 -21.99 -8.87 -20.71
N LYS A 124 -21.46 -8.02 -21.59
CA LYS A 124 -20.72 -6.80 -21.26
C LYS A 124 -21.47 -5.88 -20.31
N LYS A 125 -22.77 -5.65 -20.52
CA LYS A 125 -23.54 -4.69 -19.72
C LYS A 125 -23.69 -5.21 -18.29
N THR A 126 -24.01 -6.48 -18.13
CA THR A 126 -24.12 -7.12 -16.81
C THR A 126 -22.77 -7.17 -16.08
N PHE A 127 -21.68 -7.44 -16.81
CA PHE A 127 -20.34 -7.43 -16.21
C PHE A 127 -19.92 -6.04 -15.69
N LEU A 128 -20.07 -5.00 -16.52
CA LEU A 128 -19.76 -3.63 -16.10
C LEU A 128 -20.65 -3.14 -14.95
N LYS A 129 -21.92 -3.56 -14.95
CA LYS A 129 -22.82 -3.29 -13.81
C LYS A 129 -22.31 -3.95 -12.53
N ASN A 130 -21.96 -5.24 -12.59
CA ASN A 130 -21.43 -5.96 -11.43
C ASN A 130 -20.12 -5.34 -10.93
N LEU A 131 -19.23 -4.89 -11.82
CA LEU A 131 -18.03 -4.17 -11.41
C LEU A 131 -18.36 -2.84 -10.71
N ASN A 132 -19.24 -2.01 -11.29
CA ASN A 132 -19.68 -0.75 -10.66
C ASN A 132 -20.33 -0.95 -9.28
N ASP A 133 -21.16 -1.99 -9.16
CA ASP A 133 -21.92 -2.23 -7.93
C ASP A 133 -20.99 -2.70 -6.81
N ASN A 134 -20.02 -3.57 -7.13
CA ASN A 134 -19.25 -4.32 -6.12
C ASN A 134 -17.80 -3.85 -5.92
N PHE A 135 -17.22 -3.10 -6.86
CA PHE A 135 -15.80 -2.73 -6.85
C PHE A 135 -15.61 -1.22 -6.79
N LEU A 136 -14.61 -0.82 -6.01
CA LEU A 136 -13.93 0.45 -6.15
C LEU A 136 -12.98 0.34 -7.35
N ILE A 137 -13.10 1.27 -8.29
CA ILE A 137 -12.25 1.33 -9.47
C ILE A 137 -11.53 2.66 -9.46
N LEU A 138 -10.21 2.60 -9.42
CA LEU A 138 -9.35 3.77 -9.38
C LEU A 138 -8.54 3.85 -10.66
N LYS A 139 -8.50 5.00 -11.31
CA LYS A 139 -7.65 5.30 -12.46
C LYS A 139 -6.35 5.95 -11.99
N SER A 140 -5.22 5.51 -12.52
CA SER A 140 -3.96 6.23 -12.33
C SER A 140 -4.03 7.60 -13.01
N PRO A 141 -3.67 8.71 -12.34
CA PRO A 141 -3.67 10.04 -12.94
C PRO A 141 -2.62 10.20 -14.05
N GLY A 142 -1.68 9.25 -14.17
CA GLY A 142 -0.62 9.30 -15.17
C GLY A 142 0.49 10.28 -14.82
N SER A 143 1.31 10.65 -15.81
CA SER A 143 2.30 11.73 -15.66
C SER A 143 1.65 13.10 -15.79
N ALA A 144 2.15 14.10 -15.07
CA ALA A 144 1.64 15.48 -15.11
C ALA A 144 1.49 16.02 -16.53
N ASP A 145 2.43 15.68 -17.42
CA ASP A 145 2.46 16.20 -18.80
C ASP A 145 1.37 15.62 -19.72
N ASN A 146 0.97 14.36 -19.51
CA ASN A 146 0.17 13.60 -20.49
C ASN A 146 -1.10 12.96 -19.90
N GLN A 147 -1.33 13.10 -18.58
CA GLN A 147 -2.46 12.50 -17.85
C GLN A 147 -2.72 11.02 -18.17
N SER A 148 -1.65 10.30 -18.51
CA SER A 148 -1.67 8.90 -18.93
C SER A 148 -0.43 8.18 -18.42
N VAL A 149 -0.52 6.85 -18.36
CA VAL A 149 0.58 5.99 -17.93
C VAL A 149 1.42 5.64 -19.15
N LEU A 150 2.73 5.85 -19.06
CA LEU A 150 3.67 5.35 -20.04
C LEU A 150 4.00 3.89 -19.72
N PHE A 151 3.51 3.01 -20.57
CA PHE A 151 3.81 1.58 -20.54
C PHE A 151 5.08 1.27 -21.32
N THR A 152 6.00 0.59 -20.66
CA THR A 152 7.14 -0.09 -21.30
C THR A 152 6.98 -1.61 -21.12
N GLY A 153 7.89 -2.41 -21.68
CA GLY A 153 7.85 -3.86 -21.53
C GLY A 153 9.17 -4.44 -21.05
N TYR A 154 9.08 -5.55 -20.31
CA TYR A 154 10.23 -6.36 -19.88
C TYR A 154 9.97 -7.85 -20.15
N TYR A 155 11.03 -8.65 -20.15
CA TYR A 155 10.96 -10.07 -20.52
C TYR A 155 12.05 -10.88 -19.80
N GLU A 156 12.00 -12.21 -19.85
CA GLU A 156 13.02 -13.10 -19.31
C GLU A 156 14.11 -13.35 -20.38
N PRO A 157 15.30 -12.72 -20.29
CA PRO A 157 16.37 -12.89 -21.26
C PRO A 157 17.03 -14.25 -21.14
N VAL A 158 17.61 -14.72 -22.25
CA VAL A 158 18.48 -15.89 -22.29
C VAL A 158 19.90 -15.45 -22.59
N ALA A 159 20.86 -15.85 -21.76
CA ALA A 159 22.28 -15.58 -21.96
C ALA A 159 23.10 -16.87 -21.88
N ARG A 160 24.36 -16.82 -22.31
CA ARG A 160 25.30 -17.95 -22.12
C ARG A 160 26.17 -17.71 -20.91
N ALA A 161 26.22 -18.69 -20.01
CA ALA A 161 27.09 -18.65 -18.84
C ALA A 161 27.65 -20.05 -18.52
N SER A 162 28.59 -20.11 -17.59
CA SER A 162 29.14 -21.35 -17.04
C SER A 162 29.10 -21.32 -15.52
N LEU A 163 28.95 -22.49 -14.89
CA LEU A 163 29.10 -22.61 -13.44
C LEU A 163 30.56 -22.57 -12.99
N LYS A 164 31.50 -22.72 -13.93
CA LYS A 164 32.95 -22.71 -13.68
C LYS A 164 33.58 -21.58 -14.47
N LYS A 165 34.50 -20.87 -13.83
CA LYS A 165 35.34 -19.86 -14.48
C LYS A 165 36.27 -20.55 -15.48
N ASP A 166 36.36 -20.02 -16.69
CA ASP A 166 37.39 -20.39 -17.66
C ASP A 166 37.80 -19.16 -18.50
N GLY A 167 38.57 -19.38 -19.58
CA GLY A 167 39.02 -18.28 -20.45
C GLY A 167 37.90 -17.59 -21.23
N LEU A 168 36.80 -18.29 -21.51
CA LEU A 168 35.64 -17.78 -22.25
C LEU A 168 34.58 -17.19 -21.31
N TYR A 169 34.38 -17.81 -20.15
CA TYR A 169 33.40 -17.44 -19.13
C TYR A 169 34.14 -16.89 -17.91
N ASN A 170 34.34 -15.58 -17.88
CA ASN A 170 35.17 -14.90 -16.90
C ASN A 170 34.50 -13.69 -16.22
N ILE A 171 33.24 -13.39 -16.54
CA ILE A 171 32.48 -12.29 -15.96
C ILE A 171 31.58 -12.80 -14.81
N PRO A 172 31.82 -12.45 -13.54
CA PRO A 172 31.10 -13.05 -12.42
C PRO A 172 29.70 -12.44 -12.21
N ALA A 173 28.68 -13.29 -12.16
CA ALA A 173 27.38 -12.97 -11.58
C ALA A 173 27.38 -13.34 -10.09
N HIS A 174 27.06 -12.37 -9.24
CA HIS A 174 27.21 -12.48 -7.80
C HIS A 174 25.90 -12.81 -7.08
N GLY A 175 26.00 -13.64 -6.05
CA GLY A 175 24.96 -13.88 -5.07
C GLY A 175 24.80 -12.71 -4.10
N LEU A 176 23.75 -12.74 -3.27
CA LEU A 176 23.56 -11.72 -2.24
C LEU A 176 24.75 -11.72 -1.27
N PRO A 177 25.48 -10.60 -1.11
CA PRO A 177 26.63 -10.57 -0.22
C PRO A 177 26.23 -10.69 1.26
N GLY A 178 27.05 -11.37 2.07
CA GLY A 178 26.78 -11.59 3.49
C GLY A 178 26.90 -10.33 4.36
N ASP A 179 27.54 -9.27 3.87
CA ASP A 179 27.69 -7.97 4.55
C ASP A 179 26.68 -6.91 4.08
N LEU A 180 25.78 -7.26 3.13
CA LEU A 180 24.73 -6.38 2.67
C LEU A 180 23.59 -6.32 3.68
N SER A 181 23.26 -5.12 4.14
CA SER A 181 22.18 -4.88 5.10
C SER A 181 21.11 -3.97 4.52
N VAL A 182 19.86 -4.25 4.86
CA VAL A 182 18.69 -3.43 4.48
C VAL A 182 18.05 -2.89 5.75
N LEU A 183 17.77 -1.60 5.79
CA LEU A 183 17.09 -0.94 6.90
C LEU A 183 15.78 -0.32 6.42
N SER A 184 14.65 -0.73 6.99
CA SER A 184 13.37 -0.05 6.79
C SER A 184 13.37 1.23 7.62
N LEU A 185 13.08 2.36 6.99
CA LEU A 185 13.09 3.66 7.66
C LEU A 185 11.81 3.92 8.47
N GLU A 186 10.76 3.15 8.20
CA GLU A 186 9.47 3.26 8.89
C GLU A 186 9.55 2.88 10.37
N THR A 187 10.53 2.06 10.75
CA THR A 187 10.80 1.71 12.16
C THR A 187 11.30 2.90 12.97
N PHE A 188 11.78 3.96 12.29
CA PHE A 188 12.23 5.19 12.94
C PHE A 188 11.14 6.25 12.94
N ARG A 189 10.46 6.43 11.80
CA ARG A 189 9.35 7.39 11.69
C ARG A 189 8.23 6.91 10.75
N PRO A 190 6.95 7.09 11.14
CA PRO A 190 5.80 6.71 10.30
C PRO A 190 5.71 7.44 8.95
N ASP A 191 6.30 8.63 8.79
CA ASP A 191 6.29 9.37 7.52
C ASP A 191 7.22 8.75 6.45
N LEU A 192 8.04 7.76 6.82
CA LEU A 192 8.99 7.07 5.94
C LEU A 192 8.54 5.64 5.57
N VAL A 193 7.24 5.33 5.74
CA VAL A 193 6.65 4.03 5.38
C VAL A 193 7.06 3.59 3.97
N GLY A 194 7.48 2.32 3.87
CA GLY A 194 7.93 1.71 2.61
C GLY A 194 9.30 2.17 2.10
N ARG A 195 9.98 3.12 2.76
CA ARG A 195 11.33 3.55 2.36
C ARG A 195 12.39 2.67 3.02
N THR A 196 13.36 2.23 2.23
CA THR A 196 14.48 1.41 2.70
C THR A 196 15.80 2.01 2.27
N ILE A 197 16.84 1.85 3.09
CA ILE A 197 18.24 2.08 2.68
C ILE A 197 19.01 0.76 2.67
N ILE A 198 19.94 0.63 1.73
CA ILE A 198 20.83 -0.52 1.59
C ILE A 198 22.25 -0.06 1.87
N TYR A 199 22.90 -0.73 2.83
CA TYR A 199 24.16 -0.27 3.41
C TYR A 199 25.09 -1.43 3.75
N ARG A 200 26.35 -1.10 4.02
CA ARG A 200 27.32 -1.98 4.67
C ARG A 200 27.86 -1.29 5.92
N ASN A 201 28.35 -2.09 6.87
CA ASN A 201 29.06 -1.58 8.03
C ASN A 201 30.56 -1.48 7.74
N GLU A 202 31.14 -0.31 7.97
CA GLU A 202 32.57 -0.05 7.78
C GLU A 202 33.14 0.62 9.04
N GLY A 203 33.85 -0.15 9.86
CA GLY A 203 34.42 0.33 11.12
C GLY A 203 33.37 0.85 12.11
N GLY A 204 32.16 0.28 12.11
CA GLY A 204 31.03 0.73 12.94
C GLY A 204 30.18 1.84 12.31
N ASN A 205 30.55 2.34 11.13
CA ASN A 205 29.76 3.34 10.40
C ASN A 205 28.85 2.68 9.36
N ILE A 206 27.63 3.19 9.26
CA ILE A 206 26.69 2.87 8.18
C ILE A 206 27.12 3.65 6.93
N VAL A 207 27.50 2.94 5.87
CA VAL A 207 27.88 3.55 4.59
C VAL A 207 27.12 2.92 3.43
N PRO A 208 26.85 3.65 2.32
CA PRO A 208 26.15 3.10 1.17
C PRO A 208 26.85 1.86 0.63
N TYR A 209 26.09 0.85 0.18
CA TYR A 209 26.67 -0.36 -0.41
C TYR A 209 27.48 -0.05 -1.69
N TYR A 210 28.34 -0.98 -2.12
CA TYR A 210 29.27 -0.76 -3.23
C TYR A 210 28.55 -0.41 -4.54
N SER A 211 29.09 0.56 -5.30
CA SER A 211 28.60 0.87 -6.64
C SER A 211 28.96 -0.23 -7.64
N ARG A 212 28.29 -0.25 -8.80
CA ARG A 212 28.65 -1.15 -9.91
C ARG A 212 30.14 -1.08 -10.25
N GLU A 213 30.71 0.12 -10.34
CA GLU A 213 32.12 0.30 -10.68
C GLU A 213 33.05 -0.34 -9.63
N GLU A 214 32.74 -0.17 -8.34
CA GLU A 214 33.50 -0.77 -7.25
C GLU A 214 33.42 -2.30 -7.28
N ILE A 215 32.22 -2.83 -7.54
CA ILE A 215 31.99 -4.27 -7.66
C ILE A 215 32.78 -4.86 -8.84
N THR A 216 32.68 -4.26 -10.03
CA THR A 216 33.23 -4.85 -11.25
C THR A 216 34.72 -4.58 -11.45
N ARG A 217 35.25 -3.45 -10.97
CA ARG A 217 36.65 -3.03 -11.23
C ARG A 217 37.57 -3.18 -10.03
N LYS A 218 37.05 -3.15 -8.80
CA LYS A 218 37.87 -3.16 -7.58
C LYS A 218 37.75 -4.47 -6.77
N ASN A 219 37.11 -5.51 -7.32
CA ASN A 219 36.86 -6.78 -6.65
C ASN A 219 36.27 -6.60 -5.23
N SER A 220 35.43 -5.58 -5.02
CA SER A 220 34.97 -5.21 -3.67
C SER A 220 34.12 -6.28 -2.96
N LEU A 221 33.71 -7.32 -3.70
CA LEU A 221 32.94 -8.47 -3.22
C LEU A 221 33.79 -9.71 -2.88
N GLU A 222 35.12 -9.64 -3.01
CA GLU A 222 36.01 -10.76 -2.68
C GLU A 222 35.80 -11.19 -1.22
N GLY A 223 35.54 -12.49 -1.01
CA GLY A 223 35.25 -13.06 0.30
C GLY A 223 33.89 -12.68 0.92
N LYS A 224 33.04 -11.93 0.22
CA LYS A 224 31.74 -11.44 0.73
C LYS A 224 30.53 -12.03 -0.01
N SER A 225 30.71 -12.45 -1.25
CA SER A 225 29.63 -12.95 -2.11
C SER A 225 30.11 -14.13 -2.94
N ASP A 226 29.24 -15.13 -3.06
CA ASP A 226 29.46 -16.28 -3.94
C ASP A 226 29.26 -15.88 -5.41
N VAL A 227 30.10 -16.41 -6.30
CA VAL A 227 29.86 -16.30 -7.74
C VAL A 227 28.91 -17.41 -8.16
N ILE A 228 27.71 -17.05 -8.60
CA ILE A 228 26.67 -18.00 -8.95
C ILE A 228 26.70 -18.42 -10.42
N ALA A 229 27.32 -17.63 -11.30
CA ALA A 229 27.55 -17.99 -12.70
C ALA A 229 28.64 -17.10 -13.30
N TRP A 230 29.29 -17.57 -14.36
CA TRP A 230 30.30 -16.84 -15.12
C TRP A 230 29.78 -16.59 -16.53
N PHE A 231 29.55 -15.33 -16.86
CA PHE A 231 29.08 -14.89 -18.17
C PHE A 231 30.26 -14.74 -19.13
N LYS A 232 29.94 -14.87 -20.42
CA LYS A 232 30.90 -14.62 -21.50
C LYS A 232 31.05 -13.13 -21.82
N ASP A 233 29.96 -12.37 -21.69
CA ASP A 233 29.88 -10.97 -22.09
C ASP A 233 29.36 -10.11 -20.92
N PRO A 234 30.08 -9.05 -20.50
CA PRO A 234 29.59 -8.14 -19.46
C PRO A 234 28.30 -7.41 -19.86
N VAL A 235 28.04 -7.21 -21.15
CA VAL A 235 26.81 -6.61 -21.66
C VAL A 235 25.61 -7.53 -21.41
N ASP A 236 25.78 -8.85 -21.59
CA ASP A 236 24.73 -9.82 -21.28
C ASP A 236 24.38 -9.85 -19.80
N LEU A 237 25.39 -9.88 -18.92
CA LEU A 237 25.17 -9.80 -17.48
C LEU A 237 24.49 -8.48 -17.09
N PHE A 238 24.93 -7.35 -17.67
CA PHE A 238 24.36 -6.04 -17.41
C PHE A 238 22.88 -5.98 -17.77
N PHE A 239 22.49 -6.44 -18.95
CA PHE A 239 21.09 -6.47 -19.34
C PHE A 239 20.28 -7.45 -18.50
N MET A 240 20.83 -8.61 -18.13
CA MET A 240 20.16 -9.51 -17.18
C MET A 240 19.90 -8.84 -15.82
N GLN A 241 20.84 -8.02 -15.34
CA GLN A 241 20.65 -7.25 -14.10
C GLN A 241 19.58 -6.17 -14.20
N ILE A 242 19.43 -5.54 -15.37
CA ILE A 242 18.33 -4.60 -15.64
C ILE A 242 16.99 -5.31 -15.64
N GLN A 243 16.91 -6.50 -16.24
CA GLN A 243 15.67 -7.32 -16.26
C GLN A 243 15.37 -7.95 -14.89
N GLY A 244 16.34 -7.97 -13.96
CA GLY A 244 16.17 -8.49 -12.60
C GLY A 244 16.24 -10.02 -12.49
N SER A 245 15.91 -10.74 -13.57
CA SER A 245 16.04 -12.19 -13.68
C SER A 245 16.38 -12.61 -15.11
N GLY A 246 16.75 -13.87 -15.31
CA GLY A 246 16.95 -14.43 -16.63
C GLY A 246 17.37 -15.90 -16.61
N ILE A 247 17.44 -16.50 -17.79
CA ILE A 247 17.92 -17.86 -17.98
C ILE A 247 19.35 -17.82 -18.49
N VAL A 248 20.20 -18.69 -17.95
CA VAL A 248 21.50 -18.96 -18.54
C VAL A 248 21.56 -20.38 -19.11
N GLN A 249 22.01 -20.45 -20.36
CA GLN A 249 22.36 -21.69 -21.03
C GLN A 249 23.80 -22.05 -20.70
N LEU A 250 23.98 -23.21 -20.05
CA LEU A 250 25.28 -23.78 -19.71
C LEU A 250 25.94 -24.43 -20.94
N PRO A 251 27.27 -24.68 -20.91
CA PRO A 251 27.99 -25.24 -22.06
C PRO A 251 27.52 -26.63 -22.50
N ASP A 252 26.93 -27.40 -21.58
CA ASP A 252 26.33 -28.72 -21.84
C ASP A 252 24.88 -28.65 -22.37
N GLY A 253 24.34 -27.43 -22.50
CA GLY A 253 22.97 -27.17 -22.94
C GLY A 253 21.93 -27.14 -21.82
N GLU A 254 22.31 -27.42 -20.57
CA GLU A 254 21.41 -27.26 -19.42
C GLU A 254 21.01 -25.78 -19.27
N MET A 255 19.75 -25.55 -18.88
CA MET A 255 19.20 -24.22 -18.65
C MET A 255 18.95 -24.06 -17.16
N ILE A 256 19.51 -23.00 -16.57
CA ILE A 256 19.27 -22.65 -15.16
C ILE A 256 18.72 -21.22 -15.09
N ARG A 257 17.86 -20.96 -14.11
CA ARG A 257 17.34 -19.61 -13.86
C ARG A 257 18.21 -18.88 -12.86
N LEU A 258 18.53 -17.63 -13.16
CA LEU A 258 19.04 -16.65 -12.20
C LEU A 258 17.88 -15.73 -11.81
N GLY A 259 17.38 -15.88 -10.59
CA GLY A 259 16.34 -15.02 -10.02
C GLY A 259 16.94 -13.89 -9.19
N TYR A 260 16.18 -12.80 -9.01
CA TYR A 260 16.58 -11.68 -8.16
C TYR A 260 16.79 -12.12 -6.71
N ALA A 261 17.92 -11.72 -6.10
CA ALA A 261 18.20 -11.94 -4.68
C ALA A 261 18.32 -10.63 -3.88
N GLY A 262 18.57 -9.51 -4.55
CA GLY A 262 18.72 -8.19 -3.93
C GLY A 262 19.43 -7.22 -4.86
N SER A 263 19.56 -5.96 -4.45
CA SER A 263 20.35 -4.96 -5.16
C SER A 263 21.23 -4.18 -4.18
N ASN A 264 22.19 -3.41 -4.70
CA ASN A 264 23.04 -2.54 -3.89
C ASN A 264 22.35 -1.23 -3.42
N GLY A 265 21.07 -1.03 -3.77
CA GLY A 265 20.32 0.19 -3.45
C GLY A 265 20.81 1.48 -4.09
N ARG A 266 21.75 1.41 -5.04
CA ARG A 266 22.21 2.57 -5.80
C ARG A 266 21.20 2.95 -6.88
N PRO A 267 21.13 4.25 -7.25
CA PRO A 267 20.18 4.72 -8.24
C PRO A 267 20.44 4.08 -9.62
N TYR A 268 19.35 3.83 -10.35
CA TYR A 268 19.45 3.44 -11.75
C TYR A 268 19.69 4.66 -12.62
N THR A 269 20.70 4.58 -13.50
CA THR A 269 20.97 5.60 -14.51
C THR A 269 20.91 4.98 -15.92
N SER A 270 20.13 5.58 -16.81
CA SER A 270 19.95 5.09 -18.17
C SER A 270 21.19 5.33 -19.03
N ILE A 271 21.87 4.24 -19.41
CA ILE A 271 23.00 4.31 -20.35
C ILE A 271 22.56 4.74 -21.75
N GLY A 272 21.31 4.44 -22.14
CA GLY A 272 20.74 4.88 -23.42
C GLY A 272 20.62 6.40 -23.49
N ARG A 273 20.11 7.03 -22.42
CA ARG A 273 20.04 8.50 -22.31
C ARG A 273 21.43 9.14 -22.39
N HIS A 274 22.40 8.57 -21.69
CA HIS A 274 23.78 9.04 -21.74
C HIS A 274 24.39 8.96 -23.14
N LEU A 275 24.09 7.90 -23.90
CA LEU A 275 24.54 7.77 -25.29
C LEU A 275 23.88 8.81 -26.20
N ILE A 276 22.62 9.20 -25.93
CA ILE A 276 21.94 10.31 -26.64
C ILE A 276 22.62 11.64 -26.31
N GLU A 277 22.84 11.93 -25.03
CA GLU A 277 23.46 13.19 -24.57
C GLU A 277 24.87 13.38 -25.15
N LYS A 278 25.58 12.29 -25.41
CA LYS A 278 26.89 12.31 -26.08
C LYS A 278 26.83 12.41 -27.61
N GLY A 279 25.65 12.38 -28.21
CA GLY A 279 25.47 12.33 -29.67
C GLY A 279 25.90 11.00 -30.30
N ALA A 280 26.03 9.94 -29.50
CA ALA A 280 26.43 8.60 -29.97
C ALA A 280 25.27 7.81 -30.56
N LEU A 281 24.04 8.09 -30.12
CA LEU A 281 22.80 7.52 -30.67
C LEU A 281 21.72 8.60 -30.77
N ASN A 282 20.82 8.48 -31.74
CA ASN A 282 19.65 9.36 -31.86
C ASN A 282 18.53 8.91 -30.91
N SER A 283 17.80 9.86 -30.32
CA SER A 283 16.70 9.59 -29.38
C SER A 283 15.58 8.73 -29.98
N GLU A 284 15.37 8.80 -31.29
CA GLU A 284 14.37 8.02 -32.03
C GLU A 284 14.82 6.56 -32.27
N GLU A 285 16.12 6.28 -32.19
CA GLU A 285 16.71 4.98 -32.53
C GLU A 285 17.19 4.20 -31.29
N VAL A 286 17.16 4.81 -30.09
CA VAL A 286 17.66 4.16 -28.87
C VAL A 286 16.74 3.03 -28.44
N THR A 287 17.24 1.81 -28.66
CA THR A 287 16.64 0.54 -28.25
C THR A 287 17.72 -0.30 -27.58
N MET A 288 17.34 -1.39 -26.92
CA MET A 288 18.30 -2.34 -26.37
C MET A 288 19.25 -2.86 -27.45
N GLN A 289 18.75 -3.12 -28.65
CA GLN A 289 19.49 -3.65 -29.78
C GLN A 289 20.52 -2.64 -30.30
N THR A 290 20.17 -1.36 -30.44
CA THR A 290 21.11 -0.33 -30.89
C THR A 290 22.17 -0.03 -29.85
N ILE A 291 21.83 -0.07 -28.55
CA ILE A 291 22.82 0.03 -27.47
C ILE A 291 23.80 -1.16 -27.50
N ARG A 292 23.31 -2.39 -27.65
CA ARG A 292 24.17 -3.59 -27.77
C ARG A 292 25.11 -3.49 -28.96
N LYS A 293 24.60 -3.05 -30.11
CA LYS A 293 25.40 -2.84 -31.32
C LYS A 293 26.51 -1.80 -31.07
N TYR A 294 26.17 -0.66 -30.50
CA TYR A 294 27.15 0.38 -30.17
C TYR A 294 28.26 -0.14 -29.25
N LEU A 295 27.90 -0.88 -28.19
CA LEU A 295 28.86 -1.45 -27.24
C LEU A 295 29.77 -2.51 -27.88
N ALA A 296 29.23 -3.33 -28.79
CA ALA A 296 30.00 -4.31 -29.55
C ALA A 296 31.01 -3.65 -30.51
N GLU A 297 30.64 -2.52 -31.11
CA GLU A 297 31.52 -1.73 -31.99
C GLU A 297 32.55 -0.89 -31.22
N ASN A 298 32.33 -0.65 -29.92
CA ASN A 298 33.17 0.19 -29.06
C ASN A 298 33.64 -0.55 -27.78
N PRO A 299 34.37 -1.68 -27.89
CA PRO A 299 34.71 -2.53 -26.75
C PRO A 299 35.53 -1.82 -25.65
N ALA A 300 36.35 -0.83 -26.01
CA ALA A 300 37.14 -0.05 -25.06
C ALA A 300 36.30 0.86 -24.15
N GLU A 301 35.06 1.19 -24.54
CA GLU A 301 34.16 2.04 -23.75
C GLU A 301 33.20 1.27 -22.87
N VAL A 302 33.07 -0.05 -23.05
CA VAL A 302 32.04 -0.88 -22.41
C VAL A 302 32.04 -0.69 -20.90
N ASP A 303 33.16 -0.91 -20.22
CA ASP A 303 33.22 -0.80 -18.77
C ASP A 303 32.85 0.60 -18.26
N LYS A 304 33.30 1.64 -18.98
CA LYS A 304 33.01 3.04 -18.63
C LYS A 304 31.53 3.35 -18.80
N ILE A 305 30.90 2.87 -19.87
CA ILE A 305 29.48 3.12 -20.15
C ILE A 305 28.61 2.35 -19.16
N LEU A 306 28.89 1.06 -18.95
CA LEU A 306 28.10 0.24 -18.03
C LEU A 306 28.17 0.79 -16.59
N SER A 307 29.33 1.31 -16.17
CA SER A 307 29.55 1.86 -14.82
C SER A 307 28.79 3.16 -14.52
N ILE A 308 28.23 3.83 -15.53
CA ILE A 308 27.36 5.01 -15.33
C ILE A 308 26.12 4.64 -14.52
N ASN A 309 25.62 3.42 -14.71
CA ASN A 309 24.55 2.88 -13.89
C ASN A 309 25.13 2.31 -12.59
N GLU A 310 25.12 3.08 -11.50
CA GLU A 310 25.64 2.63 -10.21
C GLU A 310 24.87 1.42 -9.64
N SER A 311 23.61 1.24 -10.04
CA SER A 311 22.75 0.13 -9.62
C SER A 311 23.34 -1.23 -10.02
N TYR A 312 23.35 -2.18 -9.09
CA TYR A 312 23.83 -3.54 -9.28
C TYR A 312 22.84 -4.55 -8.68
N THR A 313 22.48 -5.57 -9.45
CA THR A 313 21.55 -6.64 -9.05
C THR A 313 22.33 -7.91 -8.71
N PHE A 314 22.01 -8.49 -7.56
CA PHE A 314 22.47 -9.79 -7.08
C PHE A 314 21.43 -10.85 -7.37
N PHE A 315 21.88 -12.09 -7.56
CA PHE A 315 21.03 -13.17 -8.03
C PHE A 315 21.07 -14.38 -7.11
N THR A 316 20.13 -15.28 -7.31
CA THR A 316 20.13 -16.63 -6.75
C THR A 316 19.79 -17.63 -7.85
N ARG A 317 20.31 -18.86 -7.76
CA ARG A 317 19.92 -19.92 -8.69
C ARG A 317 18.54 -20.43 -8.32
N GLN A 318 17.66 -20.53 -9.31
CA GLN A 318 16.32 -21.04 -9.16
C GLN A 318 16.11 -22.23 -10.09
N ASP A 319 15.18 -23.12 -9.72
CA ASP A 319 14.76 -24.17 -10.63
C ASP A 319 13.96 -23.59 -11.81
N MET A 320 13.88 -24.39 -12.87
CA MET A 320 13.17 -24.06 -14.11
C MET A 320 11.69 -24.49 -14.11
N LYS A 321 11.17 -25.03 -12.99
CA LYS A 321 9.83 -25.66 -12.99
C LYS A 321 8.71 -24.64 -13.11
N GLU A 322 8.88 -23.49 -12.45
CA GLU A 322 7.92 -22.38 -12.50
C GLU A 322 8.42 -21.26 -13.46
N GLY A 323 7.64 -20.20 -13.66
CA GLY A 323 8.07 -18.98 -14.37
C GLY A 323 9.08 -18.14 -13.58
N PRO A 324 9.64 -17.04 -14.15
CA PRO A 324 10.49 -16.13 -13.38
C PRO A 324 9.70 -15.50 -12.23
N PHE A 325 10.37 -15.29 -11.09
CA PHE A 325 9.76 -14.74 -9.90
C PHE A 325 9.90 -13.21 -9.90
N GLY A 326 8.78 -12.49 -9.72
CA GLY A 326 8.79 -11.05 -9.50
C GLY A 326 9.10 -10.66 -8.06
N SER A 327 8.99 -9.38 -7.74
CA SER A 327 9.23 -8.84 -6.39
C SER A 327 8.36 -9.45 -5.28
N LEU A 328 7.19 -10.01 -5.62
CA LEU A 328 6.31 -10.72 -4.69
C LEU A 328 6.77 -12.15 -4.36
N ASN A 329 7.87 -12.60 -4.97
CA ASN A 329 8.37 -13.97 -4.87
C ASN A 329 7.26 -14.99 -5.19
N VAL A 330 6.58 -14.76 -6.31
CA VAL A 330 5.68 -15.69 -7.01
C VAL A 330 5.99 -15.61 -8.51
N PRO A 331 5.74 -16.67 -9.28
CA PRO A 331 5.94 -16.66 -10.73
C PRO A 331 5.12 -15.57 -11.43
N LEU A 332 5.75 -14.89 -12.37
CA LEU A 332 5.11 -13.95 -13.27
C LEU A 332 4.37 -14.69 -14.39
N THR A 333 3.21 -14.16 -14.74
CA THR A 333 2.38 -14.64 -15.84
C THR A 333 2.58 -13.73 -17.05
N PRO A 334 3.09 -14.25 -18.19
CA PRO A 334 3.28 -13.46 -19.40
C PRO A 334 2.02 -12.69 -19.77
N GLU A 335 2.22 -11.42 -20.12
CA GLU A 335 1.22 -10.45 -20.56
C GLU A 335 0.15 -10.06 -19.52
N ARG A 336 0.18 -10.68 -18.34
CA ARG A 336 -0.75 -10.44 -17.21
C ARG A 336 -0.06 -9.77 -16.04
N SER A 337 1.21 -10.06 -15.79
CA SER A 337 1.95 -9.43 -14.70
C SER A 337 2.49 -8.07 -15.12
N ILE A 338 2.32 -7.07 -14.26
CA ILE A 338 2.91 -5.74 -14.42
C ILE A 338 3.84 -5.40 -13.26
N ALA A 339 4.78 -4.50 -13.53
CA ALA A 339 5.61 -3.84 -12.54
C ALA A 339 5.16 -2.37 -12.39
N THR A 340 4.98 -1.92 -11.16
CA THR A 340 4.63 -0.52 -10.85
C THR A 340 5.51 0.04 -9.73
N ASP A 341 5.35 1.32 -9.39
CA ASP A 341 5.98 1.90 -8.21
C ASP A 341 5.39 1.32 -6.91
N ALA A 342 6.22 0.61 -6.14
CA ALA A 342 5.80 -0.07 -4.90
C ALA A 342 5.34 0.88 -3.77
N LEU A 343 5.66 2.17 -3.86
CA LEU A 343 5.21 3.16 -2.87
C LEU A 343 3.80 3.69 -3.17
N LEU A 344 3.35 3.60 -4.42
CA LEU A 344 2.14 4.27 -4.90
C LEU A 344 1.04 3.28 -5.27
N PHE A 345 1.41 2.09 -5.73
CA PHE A 345 0.48 1.06 -6.16
C PHE A 345 0.54 -0.14 -5.22
N PRO A 346 -0.62 -0.65 -4.77
CA PRO A 346 -0.65 -1.80 -3.89
C PRO A 346 -0.07 -3.04 -4.58
N LYS A 347 0.73 -3.80 -3.83
CA LYS A 347 1.22 -5.12 -4.26
C LYS A 347 0.03 -6.06 -4.46
N ALA A 348 0.16 -6.99 -5.41
CA ALA A 348 -0.88 -7.96 -5.74
C ALA A 348 -2.23 -7.32 -6.11
N MET A 349 -2.27 -6.05 -6.52
CA MET A 349 -3.51 -5.42 -6.97
C MET A 349 -3.98 -6.01 -8.31
N LEU A 350 -5.28 -6.16 -8.45
CA LEU A 350 -5.93 -6.42 -9.74
C LEU A 350 -6.03 -5.09 -10.49
N GLY A 351 -5.65 -5.10 -11.76
CA GLY A 351 -5.73 -3.93 -12.60
C GLY A 351 -6.31 -4.23 -13.98
N PHE A 352 -6.53 -3.17 -14.74
CA PHE A 352 -6.93 -3.23 -16.14
C PHE A 352 -6.11 -2.21 -16.93
N VAL A 353 -5.57 -2.62 -18.07
CA VAL A 353 -4.72 -1.79 -18.93
C VAL A 353 -5.40 -1.59 -20.26
N THR A 354 -5.39 -0.36 -20.75
CA THR A 354 -5.69 -0.01 -22.15
C THR A 354 -4.50 0.75 -22.73
N THR A 355 -3.87 0.22 -23.79
CA THR A 355 -2.74 0.87 -24.44
C THR A 355 -2.54 0.32 -25.85
N GLU A 356 -1.49 0.76 -26.53
CA GLU A 356 -1.01 0.16 -27.77
C GLU A 356 0.26 -0.64 -27.52
N ILE A 357 0.52 -1.64 -28.36
CA ILE A 357 1.77 -2.40 -28.36
C ILE A 357 2.33 -2.52 -29.78
N PRO A 358 3.64 -2.74 -29.93
CA PRO A 358 4.22 -3.16 -31.20
C PRO A 358 3.56 -4.44 -31.70
N ASP A 359 3.14 -4.48 -32.98
CA ASP A 359 2.58 -5.69 -33.57
C ASP A 359 3.70 -6.58 -34.12
N CYS A 360 4.18 -7.50 -33.29
CA CYS A 360 5.31 -8.38 -33.60
C CYS A 360 4.86 -9.79 -33.98
N ASP A 361 5.58 -10.40 -34.93
CA ASP A 361 5.47 -11.83 -35.21
C ASP A 361 6.29 -12.67 -34.21
N GLN A 362 6.22 -14.00 -34.35
CA GLN A 362 6.93 -14.94 -33.47
C GLN A 362 8.46 -14.83 -33.52
N SER A 363 9.01 -14.17 -34.56
CA SER A 363 10.44 -13.90 -34.67
C SER A 363 10.86 -12.60 -33.95
N GLY A 364 9.91 -11.90 -33.32
CA GLY A 364 10.17 -10.60 -32.69
C GLY A 364 10.25 -9.44 -33.68
N THR A 365 9.90 -9.66 -34.96
CA THR A 365 9.87 -8.60 -35.98
C THR A 365 8.55 -7.85 -35.89
N CYS A 366 8.61 -6.54 -35.62
CA CYS A 366 7.42 -5.72 -35.37
C CYS A 366 7.09 -4.81 -36.57
N LYS A 367 5.80 -4.71 -36.90
CA LYS A 367 5.28 -3.87 -37.98
C LYS A 367 4.02 -3.13 -37.53
N GLY A 368 4.15 -1.83 -37.30
CA GLY A 368 3.04 -1.01 -36.81
C GLY A 368 2.70 -1.30 -35.35
N THR A 369 1.51 -0.89 -34.94
CA THR A 369 1.01 -1.05 -33.58
C THR A 369 -0.39 -1.66 -33.59
N LYS A 370 -0.77 -2.27 -32.47
CA LYS A 370 -2.15 -2.74 -32.24
C LYS A 370 -2.64 -2.33 -30.85
N PRO A 371 -3.93 -1.98 -30.70
CA PRO A 371 -4.51 -1.71 -29.40
C PRO A 371 -4.67 -3.00 -28.58
N ILE A 372 -4.48 -2.89 -27.27
CA ILE A 372 -4.73 -3.97 -26.31
C ILE A 372 -5.60 -3.48 -25.15
N SER A 373 -6.30 -4.44 -24.54
CA SER A 373 -7.16 -4.19 -23.39
C SER A 373 -7.25 -5.46 -22.55
N ARG A 374 -6.64 -5.48 -21.36
CA ARG A 374 -6.52 -6.71 -20.56
C ARG A 374 -6.50 -6.45 -19.07
N PHE A 375 -7.05 -7.40 -18.32
CA PHE A 375 -6.81 -7.50 -16.89
C PHE A 375 -5.36 -7.91 -16.63
N VAL A 376 -4.77 -7.27 -15.63
CA VAL A 376 -3.39 -7.47 -15.20
C VAL A 376 -3.34 -7.58 -13.68
N VAL A 377 -2.21 -8.04 -13.16
CA VAL A 377 -1.92 -8.14 -11.73
C VAL A 377 -0.57 -7.52 -11.44
N ASN A 378 -0.49 -6.71 -10.38
CA ASN A 378 0.77 -6.11 -9.96
C ASN A 378 1.59 -7.11 -9.14
N GLN A 379 2.53 -7.79 -9.78
CA GLN A 379 3.33 -8.85 -9.18
C GLN A 379 4.82 -8.54 -9.15
N ASP A 380 5.20 -7.35 -9.61
CA ASP A 380 6.58 -6.94 -9.68
C ASP A 380 6.78 -5.44 -9.40
N THR A 381 8.02 -5.01 -9.25
CA THR A 381 8.39 -3.60 -9.18
C THR A 381 9.76 -3.39 -9.81
N GLY A 382 10.01 -2.19 -10.33
CA GLY A 382 11.28 -1.85 -10.96
C GLY A 382 11.87 -0.57 -10.40
N GLY A 383 13.20 -0.52 -10.24
CA GLY A 383 13.90 0.68 -9.77
C GLY A 383 13.68 1.90 -10.67
N ALA A 384 13.47 1.68 -11.98
CA ALA A 384 13.17 2.71 -12.96
C ALA A 384 11.66 3.00 -13.13
N ILE A 385 10.78 2.24 -12.46
CA ILE A 385 9.33 2.38 -12.54
C ILE A 385 8.89 3.22 -11.33
N LYS A 386 8.75 4.53 -11.57
CA LYS A 386 8.48 5.53 -10.52
C LYS A 386 7.35 6.46 -10.89
N GLY A 387 6.52 6.79 -9.90
CA GLY A 387 5.37 7.69 -10.07
C GLY A 387 4.13 7.01 -10.65
N PHE A 388 3.01 7.73 -10.63
CA PHE A 388 1.72 7.27 -11.19
C PHE A 388 1.75 7.10 -12.72
N GLY A 389 2.65 7.78 -13.42
CA GLY A 389 2.77 7.75 -14.88
C GLY A 389 3.62 6.63 -15.47
N ARG A 390 4.01 5.60 -14.71
CA ARG A 390 4.92 4.54 -15.18
C ARG A 390 4.44 3.15 -14.78
N ALA A 391 4.40 2.24 -15.76
CA ALA A 391 4.18 0.81 -15.55
C ALA A 391 4.94 -0.01 -16.60
N ASP A 392 5.29 -1.24 -16.27
CA ASP A 392 6.00 -2.17 -17.16
C ASP A 392 5.21 -3.47 -17.31
N ILE A 393 4.99 -3.94 -18.54
CA ILE A 393 4.29 -5.21 -18.80
C ILE A 393 5.31 -6.32 -19.00
N PHE A 394 5.12 -7.45 -18.30
CA PHE A 394 5.92 -8.64 -18.49
C PHE A 394 5.48 -9.39 -19.74
N TRP A 395 6.37 -9.65 -20.70
CA TRP A 395 6.03 -10.32 -21.96
C TRP A 395 6.37 -11.82 -22.01
N GLY A 396 6.95 -12.37 -20.94
CA GLY A 396 7.39 -13.76 -20.93
C GLY A 396 8.80 -13.93 -21.50
N ARG A 397 8.99 -14.98 -22.32
CA ARG A 397 10.31 -15.39 -22.84
C ARG A 397 10.24 -15.64 -24.33
N GLY A 398 11.37 -15.43 -25.02
CA GLY A 398 11.56 -15.74 -26.43
C GLY A 398 11.59 -14.50 -27.32
N GLU A 399 11.77 -14.71 -28.61
CA GLU A 399 11.97 -13.63 -29.59
C GLU A 399 10.76 -12.69 -29.68
N TYR A 400 9.54 -13.22 -29.64
CA TYR A 400 8.32 -12.40 -29.56
C TYR A 400 8.36 -11.47 -28.34
N ALA A 401 8.63 -12.01 -27.15
CA ALA A 401 8.67 -11.23 -25.91
C ALA A 401 9.76 -10.16 -25.96
N ALA A 402 10.95 -10.50 -26.48
CA ALA A 402 12.05 -9.57 -26.64
C ALA A 402 11.75 -8.45 -27.66
N GLY A 403 11.08 -8.79 -28.77
CA GLY A 403 10.67 -7.84 -29.81
C GLY A 403 9.65 -6.82 -29.30
N VAL A 404 8.58 -7.31 -28.64
CA VAL A 404 7.55 -6.44 -28.06
C VAL A 404 8.15 -5.58 -26.94
N ALA A 405 8.80 -6.20 -25.95
CA ALA A 405 9.36 -5.48 -24.80
C ALA A 405 10.39 -4.42 -25.22
N GLY A 406 11.26 -4.73 -26.18
CA GLY A 406 12.32 -3.84 -26.64
C GLY A 406 11.85 -2.59 -27.39
N GLN A 407 10.64 -2.61 -27.95
CA GLN A 407 10.05 -1.50 -28.72
C GLN A 407 8.86 -0.85 -27.99
N MET A 408 8.37 -1.45 -26.90
CA MET A 408 7.21 -0.96 -26.19
C MET A 408 7.51 0.38 -25.49
N LYS A 409 6.85 1.44 -25.94
CA LYS A 409 6.85 2.77 -25.32
C LYS A 409 5.56 3.50 -25.70
N TYR A 410 4.47 3.15 -25.04
CA TYR A 410 3.13 3.63 -25.41
C TYR A 410 2.39 4.18 -24.20
N TYR A 411 1.63 5.24 -24.43
CA TYR A 411 0.75 5.80 -23.40
C TYR A 411 -0.57 5.02 -23.35
N GLY A 412 -1.19 5.01 -22.19
CA GLY A 412 -2.45 4.35 -21.97
C GLY A 412 -3.02 4.62 -20.59
N ASP A 413 -4.10 3.91 -20.26
CA ASP A 413 -4.73 4.01 -18.95
C ASP A 413 -4.46 2.75 -18.12
N LEU A 414 -4.16 2.96 -16.83
CA LEU A 414 -4.09 1.92 -15.82
C LEU A 414 -5.22 2.13 -14.83
N TYR A 415 -6.04 1.12 -14.67
CA TYR A 415 -7.09 1.06 -13.66
C TYR A 415 -6.73 0.02 -12.61
N ILE A 416 -7.16 0.26 -11.39
CA ILE A 416 -6.95 -0.55 -10.19
C ILE A 416 -8.33 -0.93 -9.69
N ILE A 417 -8.52 -2.20 -9.35
CA ILE A 417 -9.83 -2.76 -9.04
C ILE A 417 -9.72 -3.49 -7.69
N VAL A 418 -10.55 -3.08 -6.74
CA VAL A 418 -10.66 -3.74 -5.43
C VAL A 418 -12.13 -3.75 -4.99
N ALA A 419 -12.58 -4.83 -4.35
CA ALA A 419 -13.95 -4.88 -3.83
C ALA A 419 -14.18 -3.71 -2.87
N LYS A 420 -15.35 -3.05 -2.96
CA LYS A 420 -15.67 -1.95 -2.05
C LYS A 420 -15.61 -2.46 -0.61
N LYS A 421 -15.18 -1.59 0.29
CA LYS A 421 -14.88 -1.98 1.67
C LYS A 421 -16.10 -2.53 2.42
N GLU A 422 -17.32 -2.07 2.11
CA GLU A 422 -18.54 -2.66 2.66
C GLU A 422 -18.72 -4.15 2.32
N PHE A 423 -18.20 -4.62 1.19
CA PHE A 423 -18.24 -6.03 0.79
C PHE A 423 -16.99 -6.80 1.24
N ALA A 424 -15.84 -6.14 1.28
CA ALA A 424 -14.59 -6.77 1.75
C ALA A 424 -14.60 -7.03 3.26
N GLY A 425 -15.22 -6.14 4.05
CA GLY A 425 -15.48 -6.34 5.48
C GLY A 425 -16.48 -7.47 5.75
N LEU A 426 -17.31 -7.81 4.77
CA LEU A 426 -18.19 -8.99 4.78
C LEU A 426 -17.41 -10.31 4.73
N LEU A 427 -16.08 -10.29 4.53
CA LEU A 427 -15.24 -11.47 4.71
C LEU A 427 -15.01 -11.81 6.20
N LEU A 428 -15.09 -10.85 7.13
CA LEU A 428 -14.98 -11.14 8.56
C LEU A 428 -16.18 -11.93 9.12
N LEU A 429 -17.32 -11.90 8.42
CA LEU A 429 -18.44 -12.84 8.60
C LEU A 429 -18.09 -14.28 8.21
N THR A 430 -17.23 -14.43 7.21
CA THR A 430 -16.92 -15.73 6.58
C THR A 430 -15.61 -16.34 7.09
N ALA A 431 -14.80 -15.59 7.84
CA ALA A 431 -13.59 -16.11 8.47
C ALA A 431 -13.89 -17.12 9.61
N CYS A 432 -15.15 -17.24 10.04
CA CYS A 432 -15.64 -18.34 10.87
C CYS A 432 -16.46 -19.42 10.13
N SER A 433 -16.64 -19.36 8.80
CA SER A 433 -17.35 -20.42 8.08
C SER A 433 -17.02 -20.43 6.57
N PRO A 434 -16.33 -21.46 6.06
CA PRO A 434 -16.09 -21.60 4.63
C PRO A 434 -17.37 -22.05 3.91
N GLY A 435 -17.80 -21.30 2.89
CA GLY A 435 -18.63 -21.81 1.79
C GLY A 435 -20.13 -21.49 1.83
N LEU A 436 -20.52 -20.42 1.12
CA LEU A 436 -21.88 -20.26 0.58
C LEU A 436 -21.89 -20.81 -0.86
N THR A 437 -22.81 -21.74 -1.17
CA THR A 437 -23.06 -22.24 -2.54
C THR A 437 -24.45 -21.79 -3.04
N TYR A 438 -24.52 -21.41 -4.32
CA TYR A 438 -25.73 -20.93 -5.00
C TYR A 438 -26.35 -22.02 -5.88
N ASP A 439 -27.68 -22.06 -5.95
CA ASP A 439 -28.44 -22.96 -6.83
C ASP A 439 -29.64 -22.24 -7.48
N LYS A 440 -30.01 -22.66 -8.69
CA LYS A 440 -31.06 -22.02 -9.50
C LYS A 440 -32.45 -22.57 -9.13
N ALA A 441 -33.20 -21.87 -8.28
CA ALA A 441 -34.63 -22.16 -8.08
C ALA A 441 -35.50 -21.29 -9.01
N LEU A 442 -36.61 -21.84 -9.51
CA LEU A 442 -37.45 -21.23 -10.55
C LEU A 442 -38.45 -20.18 -10.00
N SER A 443 -38.79 -20.24 -8.71
CA SER A 443 -39.70 -19.30 -8.03
C SER A 443 -39.44 -19.17 -6.53
N ALA A 444 -40.02 -18.14 -5.90
CA ALA A 444 -40.00 -17.94 -4.46
C ALA A 444 -40.59 -19.13 -3.68
N GLU A 445 -41.66 -19.75 -4.17
CA GLU A 445 -42.25 -20.93 -3.52
C GLU A 445 -41.32 -22.15 -3.60
N SER A 446 -40.64 -22.37 -4.74
CA SER A 446 -39.68 -23.47 -4.88
C SER A 446 -38.45 -23.28 -3.99
N CYS A 447 -38.03 -22.04 -3.78
CA CYS A 447 -36.95 -21.70 -2.87
C CYS A 447 -37.33 -21.96 -1.41
N ALA A 448 -38.54 -21.57 -1.02
CA ALA A 448 -39.07 -21.80 0.33
C ALA A 448 -39.23 -23.30 0.64
N ALA A 449 -39.65 -24.11 -0.35
CA ALA A 449 -39.79 -25.56 -0.19
C ALA A 449 -38.45 -26.26 0.13
N GLU A 450 -37.32 -25.68 -0.30
CA GLU A 450 -35.97 -26.17 -0.04
C GLU A 450 -35.28 -25.46 1.13
N LYS A 451 -36.04 -24.74 1.98
CA LYS A 451 -35.53 -23.95 3.11
C LYS A 451 -34.52 -22.86 2.71
N GLY A 452 -34.59 -22.39 1.46
CA GLY A 452 -33.80 -21.27 0.95
C GLY A 452 -34.51 -19.92 1.13
N ILE A 453 -33.73 -18.84 1.00
CA ILE A 453 -34.15 -17.45 1.08
C ILE A 453 -34.24 -16.89 -0.34
N TRP A 454 -35.40 -16.34 -0.71
CA TRP A 454 -35.61 -15.75 -2.03
C TRP A 454 -35.28 -14.26 -2.02
N TYR A 455 -34.28 -13.85 -2.80
CA TYR A 455 -33.85 -12.45 -2.91
C TYR A 455 -33.33 -12.13 -4.31
N ALA A 456 -33.77 -11.01 -4.88
CA ALA A 456 -33.36 -10.53 -6.21
C ALA A 456 -33.45 -11.61 -7.31
N GLU A 457 -34.58 -12.32 -7.36
CA GLU A 457 -34.84 -13.43 -8.32
C GLU A 457 -33.87 -14.63 -8.19
N LYS A 458 -33.25 -14.81 -7.03
CA LYS A 458 -32.33 -15.91 -6.71
C LYS A 458 -32.69 -16.58 -5.39
N CYS A 459 -32.37 -17.87 -5.30
CA CYS A 459 -32.56 -18.67 -4.09
C CYS A 459 -31.24 -18.90 -3.34
N TRP A 460 -31.24 -18.63 -2.03
CA TRP A 460 -30.07 -18.68 -1.16
C TRP A 460 -30.26 -19.73 -0.07
N LYS A 461 -29.50 -20.83 -0.09
CA LYS A 461 -29.64 -21.94 0.87
C LYS A 461 -28.69 -21.77 2.07
N PRO A 462 -29.13 -22.04 3.32
CA PRO A 462 -28.21 -22.19 4.45
C PRO A 462 -27.36 -23.46 4.30
N TYR A 463 -26.09 -23.41 4.73
CA TYR A 463 -25.24 -24.61 4.88
C TYR A 463 -25.67 -25.40 6.13
N ASP A 464 -25.85 -26.71 5.99
CA ASP A 464 -26.14 -27.65 7.08
C ASP A 464 -24.81 -28.15 7.66
N ASP A 465 -24.16 -27.34 8.51
CA ASP A 465 -23.06 -27.82 9.37
C ASP A 465 -23.58 -28.14 10.76
N ARG A 466 -23.31 -29.36 11.22
CA ARG A 466 -23.64 -29.82 12.58
C ARG A 466 -22.50 -29.55 13.57
N SER A 467 -21.56 -28.67 13.26
CA SER A 467 -20.35 -28.44 14.05
C SER A 467 -20.38 -27.26 15.02
N VAL A 468 -21.38 -26.37 14.96
CA VAL A 468 -21.61 -25.32 15.95
C VAL A 468 -23.06 -25.42 16.41
N ALA A 469 -23.28 -25.82 17.65
CA ALA A 469 -24.63 -25.86 18.18
C ALA A 469 -25.09 -24.44 18.53
N ASP A 470 -26.38 -24.14 18.39
CA ASP A 470 -26.95 -22.85 18.84
C ASP A 470 -26.57 -22.54 20.31
N SER A 471 -26.36 -23.59 21.12
CA SER A 471 -25.88 -23.50 22.51
C SER A 471 -24.47 -22.90 22.66
N ASP A 472 -23.59 -23.02 21.66
CA ASP A 472 -22.23 -22.47 21.73
C ASP A 472 -22.23 -20.95 21.53
N VAL A 473 -23.12 -20.44 20.67
CA VAL A 473 -23.37 -19.01 20.48
C VAL A 473 -24.03 -18.41 21.71
N GLU A 474 -25.03 -19.11 22.28
CA GLU A 474 -25.68 -18.71 23.52
C GLU A 474 -24.69 -18.63 24.70
N ARG A 475 -23.84 -19.66 24.88
CA ARG A 475 -22.81 -19.68 25.93
C ARG A 475 -21.83 -18.52 25.78
N PHE A 476 -21.35 -18.25 24.56
CA PHE A 476 -20.42 -17.15 24.31
C PHE A 476 -21.01 -15.77 24.67
N ALA A 477 -22.25 -15.50 24.24
CA ALA A 477 -22.92 -14.24 24.54
C ALA A 477 -23.16 -14.06 26.05
N GLU A 478 -23.56 -15.13 26.73
CA GLU A 478 -23.82 -15.11 28.18
C GLU A 478 -22.55 -14.93 29.00
N GLU A 479 -21.45 -15.60 28.65
CA GLU A 479 -20.15 -15.45 29.29
C GLU A 479 -19.61 -14.01 29.16
N ARG A 480 -19.75 -13.37 27.99
CA ARG A 480 -19.30 -11.98 27.81
C ARG A 480 -20.18 -11.00 28.58
N ILE A 481 -21.51 -11.13 28.50
CA ILE A 481 -22.44 -10.30 29.29
C ILE A 481 -22.20 -10.43 30.80
N GLN A 482 -21.85 -11.63 31.27
CA GLN A 482 -21.52 -11.86 32.67
C GLN A 482 -20.19 -11.20 33.07
N ALA A 483 -19.16 -11.30 32.23
CA ALA A 483 -17.88 -10.60 32.44
C ALA A 483 -18.09 -9.08 32.55
N LEU A 484 -18.98 -8.52 31.72
CA LEU A 484 -19.32 -7.11 31.70
C LEU A 484 -20.06 -6.64 32.96
N ARG A 485 -21.02 -7.42 33.45
CA ARG A 485 -21.71 -7.17 34.72
C ARG A 485 -20.77 -7.22 35.93
N SER A 486 -19.64 -7.95 35.78
CA SER A 486 -18.63 -8.09 36.83
C SER A 486 -17.65 -6.92 36.92
N THR A 487 -17.45 -6.16 35.83
CA THR A 487 -16.61 -4.95 35.83
C THR A 487 -17.27 -3.87 36.70
N LYS A 488 -16.48 -3.12 37.47
CA LYS A 488 -16.95 -2.03 38.34
C LYS A 488 -16.13 -0.75 38.15
N LEU A 489 -16.80 0.40 38.26
CA LEU A 489 -16.13 1.67 38.54
C LEU A 489 -15.84 1.75 40.03
N MET A 490 -14.62 2.11 40.38
CA MET A 490 -14.24 2.44 41.74
C MET A 490 -14.21 3.96 41.89
N LEU A 491 -15.00 4.49 42.83
CA LEU A 491 -15.01 5.89 43.20
C LEU A 491 -14.86 6.01 44.72
N ASN A 492 -13.73 6.59 45.17
CA ASN A 492 -13.31 6.63 46.58
C ASN A 492 -13.36 5.26 47.28
N GLY A 493 -12.91 4.21 46.58
CA GLY A 493 -12.89 2.84 47.11
C GLY A 493 -14.27 2.15 47.15
N LYS A 494 -15.34 2.81 46.68
CA LYS A 494 -16.68 2.21 46.54
C LYS A 494 -16.93 1.79 45.10
N SER A 495 -17.47 0.58 44.92
CA SER A 495 -17.76 0.00 43.60
C SER A 495 -19.15 0.36 43.09
N TYR A 496 -19.24 0.78 41.84
CA TYR A 496 -20.48 1.08 41.10
C TYR A 496 -20.55 0.22 39.84
N SER A 497 -21.76 -0.18 39.45
CA SER A 497 -21.97 -1.00 38.25
C SER A 497 -22.22 -0.11 37.05
N TYR A 498 -21.70 -0.51 35.89
CA TYR A 498 -22.01 0.15 34.63
C TYR A 498 -23.47 -0.13 34.23
N GLU A 499 -24.18 0.89 33.78
CA GLU A 499 -25.45 0.74 33.07
C GLU A 499 -25.25 0.67 31.56
N GLN A 500 -24.34 1.49 31.03
CA GLN A 500 -24.13 1.64 29.58
C GLN A 500 -22.72 2.17 29.30
N VAL A 501 -22.10 1.71 28.22
CA VAL A 501 -20.89 2.30 27.65
C VAL A 501 -21.18 2.66 26.20
N SER A 502 -20.80 3.84 25.77
CA SER A 502 -20.90 4.29 24.38
C SER A 502 -19.69 5.11 23.99
N LEU A 503 -19.21 4.93 22.77
CA LEU A 503 -18.16 5.76 22.18
C LEU A 503 -18.83 6.76 21.23
N ASP A 504 -18.41 8.03 21.29
CA ASP A 504 -18.78 9.09 20.33
C ASP A 504 -17.49 9.73 19.81
N ILE A 505 -17.38 9.93 18.50
CA ILE A 505 -16.20 10.56 17.89
C ILE A 505 -16.62 11.93 17.38
N SER A 506 -16.18 12.96 18.07
CA SER A 506 -16.47 14.35 17.72
C SER A 506 -15.16 15.09 17.46
N ALA A 507 -15.07 15.79 16.32
CA ALA A 507 -13.94 16.65 15.98
C ALA A 507 -12.54 15.99 16.04
N GLY A 508 -12.44 14.67 15.83
CA GLY A 508 -11.17 13.93 15.87
C GLY A 508 -10.74 13.48 17.27
N GLU A 509 -11.61 13.61 18.27
CA GLU A 509 -11.41 13.13 19.64
C GLU A 509 -12.35 11.94 19.92
N GLU A 510 -11.85 10.93 20.65
CA GLU A 510 -12.63 9.75 21.03
C GLU A 510 -13.28 9.98 22.40
N ILE A 511 -14.60 10.05 22.47
CA ILE A 511 -15.36 10.31 23.70
C ILE A 511 -16.01 9.01 24.18
N ILE A 512 -15.43 8.36 25.19
CA ILE A 512 -16.04 7.22 25.87
C ILE A 512 -17.01 7.77 26.92
N THR A 513 -18.31 7.65 26.68
CA THR A 513 -19.35 7.90 27.67
C THR A 513 -19.65 6.62 28.44
N VAL A 514 -19.53 6.70 29.75
CA VAL A 514 -19.84 5.62 30.67
C VAL A 514 -20.96 6.06 31.61
N LYS A 515 -22.07 5.32 31.60
CA LYS A 515 -23.21 5.56 32.47
C LYS A 515 -23.20 4.61 33.65
N PHE A 516 -23.46 5.17 34.82
CA PHE A 516 -23.59 4.49 36.10
C PHE A 516 -24.95 4.78 36.72
N ASP A 517 -25.33 3.98 37.70
CA ASP A 517 -26.51 4.19 38.55
C ASP A 517 -26.55 5.58 39.19
N SER A 518 -25.39 6.21 39.39
CA SER A 518 -25.25 7.54 39.98
C SER A 518 -25.04 8.70 38.98
N GLY A 519 -24.93 8.46 37.66
CA GLY A 519 -24.71 9.53 36.67
C GLY A 519 -23.92 9.11 35.41
N ASN A 520 -23.52 10.09 34.59
CA ASN A 520 -22.72 9.87 33.37
C ASN A 520 -21.31 10.44 33.53
N MET A 521 -20.33 9.76 32.94
CA MET A 521 -18.92 10.18 32.89
C MET A 521 -18.45 10.12 31.43
N GLN A 522 -17.71 11.14 30.98
CA GLN A 522 -17.12 11.14 29.63
C GLN A 522 -15.60 11.14 29.72
N VAL A 523 -14.96 10.34 28.89
CA VAL A 523 -13.51 10.24 28.78
C VAL A 523 -13.15 10.63 27.37
N VAL A 524 -12.48 11.75 27.21
CA VAL A 524 -11.97 12.19 25.91
C VAL A 524 -10.55 11.65 25.77
N VAL A 525 -10.38 10.69 24.87
CA VAL A 525 -9.10 10.09 24.52
C VAL A 525 -8.60 10.76 23.24
N ASN A 526 -7.42 11.36 23.34
CA ASN A 526 -6.69 11.95 22.23
C ASN A 526 -5.38 11.15 22.04
N PRO A 527 -4.83 11.04 20.81
CA PRO A 527 -3.53 10.39 20.56
C PRO A 527 -2.36 10.87 21.44
N GLN A 528 -2.48 12.00 22.15
CA GLN A 528 -1.43 12.54 23.04
C GLN A 528 -1.77 12.55 24.55
N ALA A 529 -3.05 12.40 24.95
CA ALA A 529 -3.49 12.47 26.35
C ALA A 529 -4.92 11.91 26.53
N ALA A 530 -5.32 11.56 27.76
CA ALA A 530 -6.72 11.29 28.09
C ALA A 530 -7.23 12.25 29.17
N THR A 531 -8.38 12.85 28.90
CA THR A 531 -9.01 13.83 29.77
C THR A 531 -10.35 13.30 30.25
N LEU A 532 -10.56 13.33 31.56
CA LEU A 532 -11.82 12.94 32.19
C LEU A 532 -12.71 14.17 32.33
N MET A 533 -13.89 14.14 31.72
CA MET A 533 -14.92 15.18 31.85
C MET A 533 -16.12 14.64 32.64
N LEU A 534 -16.38 15.24 33.79
CA LEU A 534 -17.64 15.04 34.52
C LEU A 534 -18.69 15.98 33.95
N LEU A 535 -19.76 15.42 33.40
CA LEU A 535 -20.89 16.19 32.88
C LEU A 535 -22.10 16.05 33.81
N GLN A 536 -22.74 17.17 34.12
CA GLN A 536 -24.13 17.16 34.54
C GLN A 536 -24.97 17.42 33.29
N ASN A 537 -25.82 16.47 32.85
CA ASN A 537 -27.15 16.83 32.33
C ASN A 537 -28.11 15.72 31.89
N ASP A 538 -29.35 16.22 31.81
CA ASP A 538 -30.61 15.71 31.30
C ASP A 538 -30.48 14.72 30.12
N THR A 539 -30.98 13.51 30.37
CA THR A 539 -30.91 12.33 29.51
C THR A 539 -31.54 12.47 28.13
N ALA A 540 -32.17 13.60 27.81
CA ALA A 540 -32.90 13.82 26.57
C ALA A 540 -32.15 14.67 25.52
N ASN A 541 -31.07 15.40 25.86
CA ASN A 541 -30.41 16.31 24.91
C ASN A 541 -28.89 16.51 25.19
N PRO A 542 -27.98 15.86 24.44
CA PRO A 542 -26.52 15.90 24.66
C PRO A 542 -25.91 17.31 24.56
N SER A 543 -26.49 18.19 23.74
CA SER A 543 -25.99 19.53 23.45
C SER A 543 -26.15 20.53 24.61
N GLY A 544 -26.84 20.14 25.68
CA GLY A 544 -27.08 20.98 26.85
C GLY A 544 -26.05 20.79 27.97
N SER A 545 -25.16 19.81 27.90
CA SER A 545 -24.37 19.33 29.05
C SER A 545 -23.40 20.35 29.63
N ARG A 546 -23.40 20.51 30.97
CA ARG A 546 -22.47 21.39 31.69
C ARG A 546 -21.28 20.58 32.22
N VAL A 547 -20.07 20.97 31.83
CA VAL A 547 -18.83 20.45 32.40
C VAL A 547 -18.73 20.87 33.87
N LEU A 548 -18.67 19.89 34.76
CA LEU A 548 -18.50 20.06 36.21
C LEU A 548 -17.04 19.98 36.63
N SER A 549 -16.19 19.29 35.87
CA SER A 549 -14.76 19.15 36.11
C SER A 549 -14.07 18.54 34.90
N GLU A 550 -12.81 18.93 34.68
CA GLU A 550 -11.92 18.44 33.63
C GLU A 550 -10.55 18.18 34.25
N ASP A 551 -10.14 16.92 34.32
CA ASP A 551 -8.86 16.51 34.91
C ASP A 551 -8.16 15.50 33.98
N THR A 552 -6.84 15.61 33.85
CA THR A 552 -6.03 14.63 33.10
C THR A 552 -5.87 13.36 33.92
N ILE A 553 -6.07 12.20 33.31
CA ILE A 553 -5.97 10.90 33.99
C ILE A 553 -4.94 10.00 33.33
N ASP A 554 -4.33 9.13 34.13
CA ASP A 554 -3.40 8.13 33.63
C ASP A 554 -4.16 7.01 32.91
N VAL A 555 -3.67 6.66 31.72
CA VAL A 555 -4.18 5.54 30.93
C VAL A 555 -3.08 4.51 30.78
N LYS A 556 -3.42 3.26 31.06
CA LYS A 556 -2.51 2.13 30.90
C LYS A 556 -3.21 0.97 30.22
N GLU A 557 -2.62 0.47 29.15
CA GLU A 557 -3.09 -0.76 28.53
C GLU A 557 -2.60 -1.97 29.33
N ILE A 558 -3.52 -2.84 29.75
CA ILE A 558 -3.24 -4.07 30.47
C ILE A 558 -4.05 -5.19 29.82
N SER A 559 -3.36 -6.13 29.16
CA SER A 559 -3.96 -7.33 28.57
C SER A 559 -5.13 -7.04 27.61
N GLY A 560 -5.02 -6.02 26.76
CA GLY A 560 -6.05 -5.63 25.79
C GLY A 560 -7.23 -4.84 26.37
N ALA A 561 -7.10 -4.35 27.61
CA ALA A 561 -8.05 -3.42 28.20
C ALA A 561 -7.35 -2.11 28.63
N LEU A 562 -8.03 -0.98 28.46
CA LEU A 562 -7.57 0.33 28.90
C LEU A 562 -7.97 0.54 30.35
N GLU A 563 -6.98 0.63 31.24
CA GLU A 563 -7.16 1.00 32.63
C GLU A 563 -6.99 2.51 32.78
N PHE A 564 -7.99 3.16 33.35
CA PHE A 564 -8.05 4.59 33.62
C PHE A 564 -7.95 4.81 35.13
N LYS A 565 -6.97 5.60 35.59
CA LYS A 565 -6.77 5.94 37.00
C LYS A 565 -6.46 7.42 37.16
N GLY A 566 -7.07 8.04 38.16
CA GLY A 566 -6.77 9.43 38.51
C GLY A 566 -7.68 9.93 39.62
N SER A 567 -7.63 11.23 39.87
CA SER A 567 -8.51 11.90 40.84
C SER A 567 -9.22 13.05 40.14
N ILE A 568 -10.52 13.20 40.37
CA ILE A 568 -11.31 14.29 39.77
C ILE A 568 -11.83 15.25 40.85
N SER A 569 -11.71 16.55 40.60
CA SER A 569 -12.10 17.59 41.56
C SER A 569 -13.47 18.17 41.20
N ALA A 570 -14.47 18.02 42.07
CA ALA A 570 -15.79 18.61 41.80
C ALA A 570 -15.72 20.15 41.95
N ALA A 571 -16.02 20.91 40.89
CA ALA A 571 -15.84 22.37 40.84
C ALA A 571 -16.61 23.18 41.90
N ASN A 572 -17.52 22.55 42.66
CA ASN A 572 -18.35 23.22 43.66
C ASN A 572 -18.16 22.73 45.11
N GLU A 573 -17.24 21.80 45.41
CA GLU A 573 -17.16 21.19 46.75
C GLU A 573 -15.77 21.10 47.42
N ASP A 574 -14.67 21.57 46.81
CA ASP A 574 -13.29 21.38 47.35
C ASP A 574 -12.99 19.90 47.72
N LYS A 575 -13.65 18.96 47.01
CA LYS A 575 -13.50 17.52 47.19
C LYS A 575 -12.96 16.90 45.91
N SER A 576 -11.94 16.08 46.07
CA SER A 576 -11.39 15.22 45.03
C SER A 576 -11.87 13.78 45.22
N TYR A 577 -12.12 13.09 44.12
CA TYR A 577 -12.57 11.71 44.10
C TYR A 577 -11.57 10.84 43.33
N ASP A 578 -11.02 9.83 43.98
CA ASP A 578 -10.18 8.83 43.31
C ASP A 578 -11.05 7.93 42.46
N ILE A 579 -10.70 7.84 41.18
CA ILE A 579 -11.42 7.10 40.16
C ILE A 579 -10.49 6.04 39.56
N ALA A 580 -11.01 4.82 39.47
CA ALA A 580 -10.39 3.76 38.69
C ALA A 580 -11.46 2.96 37.94
N PHE A 581 -11.27 2.77 36.63
CA PHE A 581 -12.12 1.90 35.82
C PHE A 581 -11.35 1.31 34.64
N THR A 582 -11.90 0.25 34.07
CA THR A 582 -11.30 -0.44 32.94
C THR A 582 -12.31 -0.54 31.80
N VAL A 583 -11.88 -0.21 30.60
CA VAL A 583 -12.64 -0.40 29.36
C VAL A 583 -11.93 -1.47 28.55
N SER A 584 -12.56 -2.63 28.39
CA SER A 584 -12.08 -3.66 27.47
C SER A 584 -12.68 -3.48 26.08
N GLU A 585 -12.02 -4.03 25.06
CA GLU A 585 -12.55 -4.03 23.70
C GLU A 585 -13.97 -4.64 23.63
N ASP A 586 -14.26 -5.66 24.43
CA ASP A 586 -15.57 -6.28 24.50
C ASP A 586 -16.64 -5.40 25.14
N MET A 587 -16.25 -4.42 25.97
CA MET A 587 -17.17 -3.40 26.49
C MET A 587 -17.64 -2.45 25.40
N LEU A 588 -16.76 -2.16 24.44
CA LEU A 588 -17.09 -1.33 23.28
C LEU A 588 -17.98 -2.09 22.27
N ARG A 589 -17.94 -3.44 22.29
CA ARG A 589 -18.69 -4.33 21.40
C ARG A 589 -20.07 -4.79 21.93
N ILE A 590 -20.48 -4.36 23.13
CA ILE A 590 -21.78 -4.75 23.74
C ILE A 590 -22.97 -4.26 22.91
N GLY A 591 -22.88 -3.05 22.38
CA GLY A 591 -24.00 -2.33 21.81
C GLY A 591 -24.95 -1.75 22.88
N THR A 592 -25.87 -0.89 22.43
CA THR A 592 -26.85 -0.17 23.25
C THR A 592 -28.28 -0.43 22.78
N THR A 593 -28.51 -1.48 21.99
CA THR A 593 -29.83 -1.71 21.40
C THR A 593 -30.92 -1.91 22.44
N ARG A 594 -32.12 -1.51 22.06
CA ARG A 594 -33.39 -1.97 22.64
C ARG A 594 -34.15 -2.71 21.58
N VAL A 595 -34.71 -3.86 21.95
CA VAL A 595 -35.63 -4.63 21.11
C VAL A 595 -36.93 -4.82 21.88
N TRP A 596 -38.07 -4.71 21.21
CA TRP A 596 -39.40 -4.98 21.79
C TRP A 596 -40.36 -5.51 20.72
N ALA A 597 -41.43 -6.20 21.10
CA ALA A 597 -42.44 -6.73 20.18
C ALA A 597 -43.79 -6.01 20.29
N ASP A 598 -44.49 -5.93 19.17
CA ASP A 598 -45.89 -5.49 19.02
C ASP A 598 -46.58 -6.41 18.00
N GLY A 599 -47.30 -7.41 18.53
CA GLY A 599 -47.88 -8.49 17.71
C GLY A 599 -46.83 -9.22 16.87
N ALA A 600 -47.10 -9.38 15.58
CA ALA A 600 -46.19 -10.07 14.67
C ALA A 600 -44.93 -9.27 14.27
N THR A 601 -44.70 -8.10 14.87
CA THR A 601 -43.57 -7.23 14.53
C THR A 601 -42.72 -6.94 15.77
N ALA A 602 -41.43 -7.25 15.72
CA ALA A 602 -40.42 -6.75 16.63
C ALA A 602 -39.81 -5.45 16.09
N TYR A 603 -39.36 -4.58 16.99
CA TYR A 603 -38.66 -3.34 16.68
C TYR A 603 -37.28 -3.34 17.34
N LEU A 604 -36.32 -2.66 16.72
CA LEU A 604 -34.95 -2.53 17.19
C LEU A 604 -34.47 -1.09 17.00
N GLU A 605 -33.87 -0.49 18.03
CA GLU A 605 -33.23 0.84 18.00
C GLU A 605 -31.94 0.86 18.84
N GLY A 606 -30.97 1.72 18.52
CA GLY A 606 -29.69 1.87 19.26
C GLY A 606 -28.45 1.42 18.48
N ILE A 607 -27.32 1.21 19.18
CA ILE A 607 -26.06 0.75 18.56
C ILE A 607 -26.00 -0.78 18.65
N PRO A 608 -25.97 -1.53 17.54
CA PRO A 608 -25.90 -3.00 17.55
C PRO A 608 -24.64 -3.54 18.24
N GLY A 609 -24.78 -4.64 18.98
CA GLY A 609 -23.66 -5.36 19.63
C GLY A 609 -24.10 -6.69 20.24
N ILE A 610 -23.28 -7.29 21.10
CA ILE A 610 -23.57 -8.59 21.75
C ILE A 610 -24.95 -8.62 22.43
N ILE A 611 -25.40 -7.50 23.02
CA ILE A 611 -26.72 -7.42 23.69
C ILE A 611 -27.90 -7.54 22.71
N THR A 612 -27.70 -7.13 21.46
CA THR A 612 -28.72 -7.18 20.40
C THR A 612 -29.12 -8.62 20.09
N TYR A 613 -28.14 -9.53 19.99
CA TYR A 613 -28.39 -10.95 19.78
C TYR A 613 -29.32 -11.52 20.85
N VAL A 614 -28.99 -11.26 22.11
CA VAL A 614 -29.73 -11.76 23.26
C VAL A 614 -31.14 -11.21 23.29
N GLN A 615 -31.31 -9.91 23.06
CA GLN A 615 -32.62 -9.27 23.05
C GLN A 615 -33.52 -9.79 21.91
N VAL A 616 -32.97 -9.99 20.70
CA VAL A 616 -33.74 -10.55 19.58
C VAL A 616 -34.11 -12.01 19.87
N ARG A 617 -33.18 -12.83 20.35
CA ARG A 617 -33.43 -14.22 20.75
C ARG A 617 -34.53 -14.31 21.80
N ASP A 618 -34.43 -13.50 22.86
CA ASP A 618 -35.38 -13.53 23.97
C ASP A 618 -36.77 -13.10 23.52
N ILE A 619 -36.86 -12.11 22.62
CA ILE A 619 -38.13 -11.71 22.01
C ILE A 619 -38.71 -12.80 21.13
N LEU A 620 -37.92 -13.52 20.34
CA LEU A 620 -38.42 -14.62 19.52
C LEU A 620 -38.88 -15.81 20.38
N LYS A 621 -38.25 -16.05 21.54
CA LYS A 621 -38.70 -17.06 22.52
C LYS A 621 -40.00 -16.63 23.21
N GLN A 622 -40.14 -15.34 23.54
CA GLN A 622 -41.31 -14.79 24.25
C GLN A 622 -42.50 -14.51 23.33
N HIS A 623 -42.24 -14.18 22.06
CA HIS A 623 -43.21 -13.78 21.04
C HIS A 623 -43.03 -14.62 19.76
N PRO A 624 -43.40 -15.92 19.78
CA PRO A 624 -43.23 -16.82 18.63
C PRO A 624 -44.07 -16.44 17.40
N GLU A 625 -45.01 -15.51 17.53
CA GLU A 625 -45.80 -14.89 16.47
C GLU A 625 -45.04 -13.82 15.68
N VAL A 626 -43.88 -13.37 16.14
CA VAL A 626 -43.07 -12.38 15.42
C VAL A 626 -42.66 -12.95 14.06
N ARG A 627 -43.01 -12.21 13.01
CA ARG A 627 -42.73 -12.52 11.59
C ARG A 627 -42.05 -11.35 10.89
N LYS A 628 -41.69 -10.30 11.61
CA LYS A 628 -41.09 -9.08 11.07
C LYS A 628 -40.22 -8.41 12.13
N LEU A 629 -39.01 -7.99 11.79
CA LEU A 629 -38.18 -7.13 12.61
C LEU A 629 -38.03 -5.77 11.92
N VAL A 630 -38.31 -4.68 12.64
CA VAL A 630 -38.27 -3.30 12.14
C VAL A 630 -37.16 -2.55 12.86
N ILE A 631 -36.11 -2.25 12.12
CA ILE A 631 -35.00 -1.43 12.59
C ILE A 631 -35.39 0.05 12.44
N ARG A 632 -35.40 0.81 13.54
CA ARG A 632 -35.78 2.23 13.57
C ARG A 632 -34.56 3.14 13.39
N GLU A 633 -33.91 3.50 14.49
CA GLU A 633 -32.72 4.34 14.51
C GLU A 633 -31.54 3.51 15.00
N VAL A 634 -30.76 3.01 14.04
CA VAL A 634 -29.55 2.24 14.32
C VAL A 634 -28.35 2.99 13.79
N LYS A 635 -27.32 3.11 14.64
CA LYS A 635 -26.00 3.60 14.27
C LYS A 635 -25.06 2.38 14.17
N GLY A 636 -24.44 2.15 13.02
CA GLY A 636 -23.60 0.97 12.74
C GLY A 636 -24.26 -0.08 11.82
N GLY A 637 -23.51 -1.14 11.50
CA GLY A 637 -23.93 -2.22 10.58
C GLY A 637 -24.25 -3.55 11.28
N PHE A 638 -24.92 -4.46 10.59
CA PHE A 638 -25.22 -5.82 11.07
C PHE A 638 -24.28 -6.82 10.39
N ASN A 639 -23.24 -7.25 11.12
CA ASN A 639 -22.09 -7.94 10.52
C ASN A 639 -21.80 -9.33 11.08
N ASP A 640 -22.59 -9.98 11.95
CA ASP A 640 -22.68 -11.46 12.20
C ASP A 640 -23.63 -11.70 13.42
N PRO A 641 -24.01 -12.95 13.80
CA PRO A 641 -24.88 -13.22 14.96
C PRO A 641 -24.32 -12.79 16.33
N ILE A 642 -23.01 -12.60 16.45
CA ILE A 642 -22.23 -12.31 17.65
C ILE A 642 -21.51 -10.94 17.55
N ASN A 643 -20.90 -10.59 16.41
CA ASN A 643 -20.29 -9.30 16.09
C ASN A 643 -21.22 -8.46 15.20
N PHE A 644 -22.14 -7.79 15.86
CA PHE A 644 -22.72 -6.58 15.29
C PHE A 644 -21.66 -5.46 15.33
N ASN A 645 -21.58 -4.69 14.26
CA ASN A 645 -20.41 -3.92 13.85
C ASN A 645 -19.94 -2.89 14.90
N THR A 646 -18.67 -2.93 15.32
CA THR A 646 -17.92 -1.74 15.76
C THR A 646 -17.17 -1.13 14.59
N ALA A 647 -17.90 -0.70 13.56
CA ALA A 647 -17.40 0.30 12.62
C ALA A 647 -18.05 1.63 12.99
N ASP A 648 -17.43 2.34 13.93
CA ASP A 648 -17.52 3.80 13.96
C ASP A 648 -16.20 4.35 13.40
N LEU A 649 -16.04 4.15 12.09
CA LEU A 649 -15.02 4.80 11.26
C LEU A 649 -15.62 5.03 9.86
N SER A 650 -16.69 5.82 9.79
CA SER A 650 -16.98 6.72 8.66
C SER A 650 -18.36 7.35 8.82
N ALA A 651 -18.36 8.65 9.11
CA ALA A 651 -19.34 9.67 8.73
C ALA A 651 -20.81 9.25 8.52
N GLY A 652 -21.66 9.70 9.44
CA GLY A 652 -23.04 10.16 9.23
C GLY A 652 -23.80 9.65 8.00
N ALA A 653 -24.40 8.47 8.11
CA ALA A 653 -25.45 8.03 7.20
C ALA A 653 -26.64 7.51 8.00
N VAL A 654 -27.74 8.28 7.99
CA VAL A 654 -29.05 7.85 8.48
C VAL A 654 -29.62 6.87 7.44
N PHE A 655 -29.49 5.57 7.68
CA PHE A 655 -30.10 4.55 6.82
C PHE A 655 -31.57 4.32 7.22
N ARG A 656 -32.49 4.84 6.40
CA ARG A 656 -33.86 4.34 6.31
C ARG A 656 -33.85 3.13 5.38
N HIS A 657 -34.14 1.94 5.93
CA HIS A 657 -34.57 0.69 5.27
C HIS A 657 -33.65 -0.55 5.41
N ILE A 658 -34.02 -1.36 6.41
CA ILE A 658 -34.14 -2.84 6.53
C ILE A 658 -33.00 -3.75 6.02
N TYR A 659 -32.43 -4.51 6.97
CA TYR A 659 -31.92 -5.88 6.81
C TYR A 659 -32.59 -6.80 7.85
N LEU A 660 -33.01 -8.00 7.45
CA LEU A 660 -33.65 -9.00 8.31
C LEU A 660 -32.63 -10.09 8.71
N LEU A 661 -32.36 -10.20 10.01
CA LEU A 661 -31.88 -11.45 10.62
C LEU A 661 -33.01 -12.50 10.57
N ARG A 662 -32.63 -13.77 10.43
CA ARG A 662 -33.48 -14.98 10.47
C ARG A 662 -34.86 -14.79 11.13
N LEU A 663 -35.92 -15.08 10.38
CA LEU A 663 -37.23 -15.48 10.90
C LEU A 663 -37.28 -17.00 11.05
#